data_AF-A0A355B1D1-F1
#
_entry.id   AF-A0A355B1D1-F1
#
_cell.length_a   1.000
_cell.length_b   1.000
_cell.length_c   1.000
_cell.angle_alpha   90.00
_cell.angle_beta   90.00
_cell.angle_gamma   90.00
#
_symmetry.space_group_name_H-M   'P 1'
#
loop_
_entity.id
_entity.type
_entity.pdbx_description
1 polymer ?
#
loop_
_entity_poly.entity_id
_entity_poly.type
_entity_poly.pdbx_seq_one_letter_code
_entity_poly.pdbx_strand_id
1 'polypeptide(L)'
;MIDLERCFGCKSCEAACKQEHRLGPGEYRNKVVWLGDADEGGLDFLTLTCQHCERPACLRACPVNPKAITKDPLTGVVEVIEDRCTGCGECVVACPYSAMGYDPAGHHAVKCDLCPDRRAEGLEPACASICPGHAIQFGERSGLLERAASEERTVRDHDHFLLKPQTIYLERIGGGGNAAGGNGGGGGSSVHPPAGLGRRPAFADAPGAQKVFVEKGPAFPYGEAREDAAPDRVEAGGCNICFNCCSVKFHFRGKELVKITGNEEDPVLKGKLCPKAQFTLQMYHSEHRLTRPLKRVGKRGEGRFEPIGWDQALDEIADKLRGVREKWGAEALAMFVGTRAGLITKSGYARLFSQMWGTPNFEGTDPFCASGKSIAYDLTQGAVGSGNSYTPGDMGSAEMYLYIGDNQAETRPVYFGMINDWRIKNRARMVVVDPRRTVTASKADTWLPIRPGTDMALALAMAGHILTCDLHDQKFCAEWVLGWELWRDFILEKGYTPEWAEPLTGLPAGEIRALAEDVARADGCVIFGSRGLNQHTNSVQTNRALMFLAAITGNWGRKGGTYFNMTAGPPIAPDAPGERRPKIAKPRIRRSPAGWIEAMRTGAPYPVRALIACNNPMAQWPGQDDAREAFGSLDLLVHIELFQNETSAFADYVLPAAGGIEKGEVGRTNDDRR
;
A
#
# COMPACT_ATOMS: atom_id res chain seq x y z
N MET A 1 -7.75 0.75 24.56
CA MET A 1 -8.17 -0.58 24.08
C MET A 1 -7.47 -0.88 22.76
N ILE A 2 -7.05 -2.14 22.57
CA ILE A 2 -6.35 -2.63 21.38
C ILE A 2 -7.10 -3.87 20.87
N ASP A 3 -7.60 -3.80 19.65
CA ASP A 3 -8.35 -4.86 19.00
C ASP A 3 -7.47 -5.65 18.03
N LEU A 4 -7.19 -6.91 18.36
CA LEU A 4 -6.30 -7.77 17.59
C LEU A 4 -6.90 -8.24 16.26
N GLU A 5 -8.23 -8.27 16.14
CA GLU A 5 -8.88 -8.60 14.88
C GLU A 5 -8.76 -7.43 13.88
N ARG A 6 -9.00 -6.20 14.36
CA ARG A 6 -8.82 -4.97 13.58
C ARG A 6 -7.36 -4.65 13.27
N CYS A 7 -6.41 -5.08 14.11
CA CYS A 7 -4.99 -4.83 13.90
C CYS A 7 -4.41 -5.72 12.80
N PHE A 8 -3.86 -5.12 11.73
CA PHE A 8 -3.19 -5.83 10.63
C PHE A 8 -1.72 -5.43 10.46
N GLY A 9 -1.06 -5.04 11.55
CA GLY A 9 0.40 -4.92 11.55
C GLY A 9 0.99 -3.72 10.81
N CYS A 10 0.18 -2.75 10.37
CA CYS A 10 0.62 -1.71 9.43
C CYS A 10 1.58 -0.65 9.98
N LYS A 11 1.87 -0.63 11.29
CA LYS A 11 2.81 0.30 11.95
C LYS A 11 2.49 1.80 11.85
N SER A 12 1.28 2.17 11.39
CA SER A 12 0.85 3.59 11.34
C SER A 12 0.91 4.25 12.72
N CYS A 13 0.60 3.50 13.77
CA CYS A 13 0.63 3.95 15.15
C CYS A 13 2.04 4.17 15.71
N GLU A 14 3.03 3.43 15.21
CA GLU A 14 4.44 3.64 15.56
C GLU A 14 4.96 4.91 14.89
N ALA A 15 4.71 5.06 13.59
CA ALA A 15 5.14 6.22 12.81
C ALA A 15 4.59 7.53 13.43
N ALA A 16 3.32 7.54 13.82
CA ALA A 16 2.71 8.72 14.42
C ALA A 16 3.27 9.01 15.80
N CYS A 17 3.51 7.96 16.60
CA CYS A 17 4.14 8.11 17.90
C CYS A 17 5.56 8.67 17.77
N LYS A 18 6.35 8.19 16.81
CA LYS A 18 7.70 8.69 16.55
C LYS A 18 7.68 10.14 16.11
N GLN A 19 6.79 10.52 15.19
CA GLN A 19 6.69 11.90 14.72
C GLN A 19 6.20 12.85 15.82
N GLU A 20 5.20 12.43 16.60
CA GLU A 20 4.63 13.23 17.68
C GLU A 20 5.63 13.48 18.82
N HIS A 21 6.45 12.49 19.15
CA HIS A 21 7.41 12.54 20.26
C HIS A 21 8.87 12.70 19.79
N ARG A 22 9.11 12.94 18.50
CA ARG A 22 10.44 13.01 17.84
C ARG A 22 11.40 11.87 18.20
N LEU A 23 10.87 10.66 18.33
CA LEU A 23 11.60 9.48 18.79
C LEU A 23 12.54 8.95 17.72
N GLY A 24 13.80 8.70 18.10
CA GLY A 24 14.83 8.08 17.26
C GLY A 24 14.38 6.79 16.56
N PRO A 25 15.07 6.33 15.50
CA PRO A 25 14.71 5.07 14.82
C PRO A 25 14.65 3.86 15.77
N GLY A 26 15.52 3.81 16.78
CA GLY A 26 15.57 2.77 17.80
C GLY A 26 14.62 2.95 19.00
N GLU A 27 13.99 4.11 19.15
CA GLU A 27 13.13 4.43 20.30
C GLU A 27 11.66 4.12 20.05
N TYR A 28 10.99 3.50 21.02
CA TYR A 28 9.60 3.10 20.88
C TYR A 28 8.83 3.38 22.18
N ARG A 29 7.90 4.35 22.13
CA ARG A 29 6.84 4.49 23.15
C ARG A 29 5.64 3.56 22.84
N ASN A 30 5.50 3.17 21.57
CA ASN A 30 4.55 2.19 21.04
C ASN A 30 5.27 1.33 19.99
N LYS A 31 5.05 0.01 20.00
CA LYS A 31 5.65 -0.93 19.05
C LYS A 31 4.64 -1.97 18.58
N VAL A 32 4.56 -2.23 17.28
CA VAL A 32 3.82 -3.36 16.71
C VAL A 32 4.78 -4.52 16.52
N VAL A 33 4.58 -5.56 17.32
CA VAL A 33 5.31 -6.82 17.22
C VAL A 33 4.54 -7.75 16.31
N TRP A 34 5.27 -8.35 15.38
CA TRP A 34 4.78 -9.42 14.54
C TRP A 34 5.08 -10.72 15.28
N LEU A 35 4.03 -11.40 15.70
CA LEU A 35 4.11 -12.65 16.41
C LEU A 35 4.16 -13.77 15.39
N GLY A 36 5.27 -14.49 15.38
CA GLY A 36 5.46 -15.71 14.62
C GLY A 36 6.43 -16.60 15.35
N ASP A 37 6.33 -17.90 15.08
CA ASP A 37 7.40 -18.81 15.43
C ASP A 37 8.66 -18.47 14.62
N ALA A 38 9.83 -18.86 15.12
CA ALA A 38 11.11 -18.60 14.44
C ALA A 38 11.18 -19.16 13.00
N ASP A 39 10.21 -20.02 12.65
CA ASP A 39 10.22 -20.94 11.52
C ASP A 39 9.13 -20.62 10.48
N GLU A 40 8.11 -19.82 10.84
CA GLU A 40 7.03 -19.39 9.95
C GLU A 40 6.81 -17.86 10.02
N GLY A 41 6.34 -17.29 8.91
CA GLY A 41 5.99 -15.87 8.85
C GLY A 41 4.80 -15.54 9.74
N GLY A 42 5.06 -15.06 10.95
CA GLY A 42 4.04 -14.57 11.87
C GLY A 42 3.16 -13.48 11.28
N LEU A 43 1.86 -13.74 11.13
CA LEU A 43 0.84 -12.79 10.68
C LEU A 43 -0.17 -12.44 11.78
N ASP A 44 0.20 -12.68 13.02
CA ASP A 44 -0.45 -12.11 14.19
C ASP A 44 0.32 -10.88 14.65
N PHE A 45 -0.42 -9.89 15.16
CA PHE A 45 0.15 -8.58 15.44
C PHE A 45 -0.25 -8.14 16.84
N LEU A 46 0.74 -7.78 17.63
CA LEU A 46 0.52 -7.24 18.97
C LEU A 46 1.06 -5.82 19.03
N THR A 47 0.17 -4.86 19.33
CA THR A 47 0.60 -3.52 19.67
C THR A 47 0.99 -3.48 21.15
N LEU A 48 2.26 -3.25 21.42
CA LEU A 48 2.86 -3.11 22.75
C LEU A 48 2.98 -1.63 23.12
N THR A 49 2.26 -1.24 24.16
CA THR A 49 2.30 0.08 24.79
C THR A 49 2.39 -0.09 26.30
N CYS A 50 2.77 0.98 27.02
CA CYS A 50 2.71 0.96 28.49
C CYS A 50 1.32 0.54 28.96
N GLN A 51 1.27 -0.36 29.94
CA GLN A 51 0.02 -0.87 30.48
C GLN A 51 -0.60 0.04 31.54
N HIS A 52 0.10 1.11 31.95
CA HIS A 52 -0.29 2.06 33.00
C HIS A 52 -0.89 1.36 34.24
N CYS A 53 -0.23 0.28 34.68
CA CYS A 53 -0.76 -0.64 35.69
C CYS A 53 -1.24 0.05 36.96
N GLU A 54 -2.26 -0.50 37.61
CA GLU A 54 -2.70 -0.01 38.92
C GLU A 54 -1.59 -0.08 39.96
N ARG A 55 -0.79 -1.15 39.89
CA ARG A 55 0.36 -1.44 40.75
C ARG A 55 1.65 -1.48 39.92
N PRO A 56 2.25 -0.32 39.55
CA PRO A 56 3.37 -0.29 38.60
C PRO A 56 4.63 -0.92 39.19
N ALA A 57 5.14 -1.98 38.55
CA ALA A 57 6.44 -2.58 38.90
C ALA A 57 7.59 -1.58 38.67
N CYS A 58 7.54 -0.81 37.58
CA CYS A 58 8.54 0.20 37.22
C CYS A 58 8.70 1.29 38.30
N LEU A 59 7.59 1.78 38.88
CA LEU A 59 7.64 2.77 39.96
C LEU A 59 8.35 2.21 41.19
N ARG A 60 8.05 0.96 41.57
CA ARG A 60 8.72 0.29 42.70
C ARG A 60 10.21 0.10 42.44
N ALA A 61 10.59 -0.30 41.24
CA ALA A 61 11.98 -0.55 40.84
C ALA A 61 12.85 0.71 40.73
N CYS A 62 12.26 1.91 40.54
CA CYS A 62 13.02 3.14 40.39
C CYS A 62 13.86 3.45 41.67
N PRO A 63 15.20 3.48 41.58
CA PRO A 63 16.06 3.70 42.74
C PRO A 63 16.28 5.18 43.09
N VAL A 64 15.84 6.10 42.23
CA VAL A 64 16.00 7.55 42.42
C VAL A 64 15.11 8.04 43.56
N ASN A 65 15.59 9.02 44.35
CA ASN A 65 14.82 9.67 45.40
C ASN A 65 14.91 11.21 45.31
N PRO A 66 13.79 11.94 45.11
CA PRO A 66 12.44 11.42 44.84
C PRO A 66 12.40 10.63 43.52
N LYS A 67 11.50 9.64 43.43
CA LYS A 67 11.42 8.74 42.27
C LYS A 67 11.25 9.53 40.97
N ALA A 68 11.91 9.04 39.92
CA ALA A 68 11.76 9.51 38.54
C ALA A 68 10.51 8.92 37.85
N ILE A 69 9.73 8.08 38.54
CA ILE A 69 8.48 7.52 38.04
C ILE A 69 7.37 7.81 39.04
N THR A 70 6.28 8.37 38.55
CA THR A 70 5.09 8.73 39.33
C THR A 70 3.85 8.09 38.72
N LYS A 71 2.75 8.05 39.48
CA LYS A 71 1.42 7.70 38.97
C LYS A 71 0.48 8.84 39.34
N ASP A 72 -0.16 9.40 38.33
CA ASP A 72 -1.20 10.41 38.52
C ASP A 72 -2.42 9.75 39.21
N PRO A 73 -2.86 10.27 40.38
CA PRO A 73 -3.98 9.69 41.11
C PRO A 73 -5.35 9.91 40.45
N LEU A 74 -5.48 10.92 39.58
CA LEU A 74 -6.73 11.24 38.87
C LEU A 74 -6.81 10.45 37.56
N THR A 75 -5.75 10.52 36.75
CA THR A 75 -5.77 9.91 35.41
C THR A 75 -5.27 8.47 35.38
N GLY A 76 -4.62 8.01 36.46
CA GLY A 76 -3.99 6.69 36.53
C GLY A 76 -2.71 6.56 35.68
N VAL A 77 -2.29 7.62 34.99
CA VAL A 77 -1.13 7.60 34.10
C VAL A 77 0.14 7.43 34.93
N VAL A 78 0.82 6.32 34.70
CA VAL A 78 2.22 6.15 35.12
C VAL A 78 3.10 6.98 34.20
N GLU A 79 3.95 7.83 34.73
CA GLU A 79 4.81 8.79 34.00
C GLU A 79 6.29 8.62 34.38
N VAL A 80 7.20 8.88 33.43
CA VAL A 80 8.64 9.03 33.71
C VAL A 80 8.92 10.53 33.71
N ILE A 81 9.45 11.06 34.81
CA ILE A 81 9.95 12.42 34.91
C ILE A 81 11.38 12.40 34.39
N GLU A 82 11.55 12.74 33.11
CA GLU A 82 12.81 12.60 32.37
C GLU A 82 13.97 13.32 33.08
N ASP A 83 13.76 14.55 33.58
CA ASP A 83 14.76 15.35 34.34
C ASP A 83 15.29 14.69 35.61
N ARG A 84 14.56 13.71 36.17
CA ARG A 84 15.00 12.96 37.37
C ARG A 84 15.58 11.60 37.03
N CYS A 85 15.45 11.14 35.78
CA CYS A 85 15.88 9.82 35.39
C CYS A 85 17.41 9.77 35.31
N THR A 86 18.03 8.80 35.98
CA THR A 86 19.48 8.58 35.91
C THR A 86 19.91 7.61 34.81
N GLY A 87 18.94 7.11 34.02
CA GLY A 87 19.20 6.16 32.94
C GLY A 87 19.59 4.74 33.37
N CYS A 88 19.39 4.36 34.64
CA CYS A 88 19.89 3.08 35.16
C CYS A 88 19.20 1.81 34.58
N GLY A 89 18.07 1.94 33.87
CA GLY A 89 17.41 0.82 33.18
C GLY A 89 16.63 -0.18 34.06
N GLU A 90 16.74 -0.11 35.40
CA GLU A 90 16.05 -1.02 36.33
C GLU A 90 14.54 -1.15 36.07
N CYS A 91 13.90 -0.01 35.80
CA CYS A 91 12.48 0.03 35.50
C CYS A 91 12.12 -0.70 34.18
N VAL A 92 13.02 -0.68 33.18
CA VAL A 92 12.85 -1.36 31.89
C VAL A 92 12.86 -2.86 32.09
N VAL A 93 13.86 -3.37 32.83
CA VAL A 93 13.96 -4.80 33.18
C VAL A 93 12.79 -5.25 34.05
N ALA A 94 12.34 -4.41 34.97
CA ALA A 94 11.22 -4.71 35.86
C ALA A 94 9.84 -4.71 35.16
N CYS A 95 9.72 -4.27 33.91
CA CYS A 95 8.44 -4.27 33.19
C CYS A 95 8.16 -5.67 32.60
N PRO A 96 7.21 -6.45 33.15
CA PRO A 96 6.98 -7.82 32.67
C PRO A 96 6.24 -7.87 31.31
N TYR A 97 5.80 -6.72 30.81
CA TYR A 97 5.11 -6.58 29.53
C TYR A 97 6.05 -6.11 28.40
N SER A 98 7.34 -5.90 28.69
CA SER A 98 8.33 -5.37 27.73
C SER A 98 7.87 -4.07 27.05
N ALA A 99 7.09 -3.27 27.77
CA ALA A 99 6.45 -2.06 27.27
C ALA A 99 7.27 -0.78 27.50
N MET A 100 8.44 -0.91 28.13
CA MET A 100 9.38 0.17 28.36
C MET A 100 10.62 -0.05 27.49
N GLY A 101 11.18 1.04 26.99
CA GLY A 101 12.44 1.11 26.29
C GLY A 101 13.42 2.03 26.99
N TYR A 102 14.57 2.23 26.36
CA TYR A 102 15.64 3.08 26.85
C TYR A 102 16.09 4.00 25.71
N ASP A 103 16.21 5.29 25.99
CA ASP A 103 16.87 6.23 25.10
C ASP A 103 18.36 6.33 25.48
N PRO A 104 19.27 5.78 24.66
CA PRO A 104 20.70 5.86 24.93
C PRO A 104 21.28 7.26 24.76
N ALA A 105 20.64 8.17 24.02
CA ALA A 105 21.15 9.52 23.81
C ALA A 105 20.69 10.48 24.91
N GLY A 106 19.41 10.44 25.29
CA GLY A 106 18.85 11.22 26.39
C GLY A 106 19.14 10.63 27.79
N HIS A 107 19.70 9.42 27.87
CA HIS A 107 20.04 8.74 29.13
C HIS A 107 18.82 8.57 30.06
N HIS A 108 17.64 8.28 29.50
CA HIS A 108 16.42 8.06 30.30
C HIS A 108 15.56 6.89 29.78
N ALA A 109 14.68 6.40 30.65
CA ALA A 109 13.69 5.40 30.26
C ALA A 109 12.61 6.03 29.37
N VAL A 110 12.12 5.27 28.38
CA VAL A 110 11.09 5.72 27.44
C VAL A 110 9.91 4.76 27.48
N LYS A 111 8.69 5.30 27.53
CA LYS A 111 7.45 4.51 27.48
C LYS A 111 6.28 5.37 27.01
N CYS A 112 5.17 4.74 26.63
CA CYS A 112 3.92 5.46 26.41
C CYS A 112 3.52 6.28 27.66
N ASP A 113 3.06 7.50 27.45
CA ASP A 113 2.57 8.47 28.42
C ASP A 113 1.12 8.93 28.10
N LEU A 114 0.50 8.34 27.06
CA LEU A 114 -0.79 8.73 26.52
C LEU A 114 -0.85 10.17 25.99
N CYS A 115 0.27 10.68 25.47
CA CYS A 115 0.37 11.99 24.79
C CYS A 115 -0.25 13.14 25.62
N PRO A 116 0.29 13.48 26.81
CA PRO A 116 -0.31 14.47 27.71
C PRO A 116 -0.60 15.81 27.02
N ASP A 117 0.32 16.33 26.21
CA ASP A 117 0.15 17.60 25.48
C ASP A 117 -1.05 17.57 24.54
N ARG A 118 -1.22 16.49 23.77
CA ARG A 118 -2.38 16.32 22.89
C ARG A 118 -3.68 16.26 23.70
N ARG A 119 -3.67 15.55 24.83
CA ARG A 119 -4.86 15.46 25.70
C ARG A 119 -5.22 16.80 26.33
N ALA A 120 -4.23 17.64 26.65
CA ALA A 120 -4.46 18.99 27.15
C ALA A 120 -5.20 19.87 26.13
N GLU A 121 -5.03 19.59 24.83
CA GLU A 121 -5.77 20.22 23.73
C GLU A 121 -7.10 19.52 23.39
N GLY A 122 -7.51 18.51 24.14
CA GLY A 122 -8.73 17.73 23.88
C GLY A 122 -8.59 16.73 22.72
N LEU A 123 -7.37 16.44 22.27
CA LEU A 123 -7.09 15.51 21.18
C LEU A 123 -6.77 14.09 21.69
N GLU A 124 -7.08 13.08 20.88
CA GLU A 124 -6.65 11.71 21.13
C GLU A 124 -5.11 11.56 20.99
N PRO A 125 -4.50 10.55 21.65
CA PRO A 125 -3.12 10.16 21.38
C PRO A 125 -2.87 9.91 19.89
N ALA A 126 -1.68 10.29 19.41
CA ALA A 126 -1.34 10.25 17.98
C ALA A 126 -1.55 8.86 17.37
N CYS A 127 -1.23 7.78 18.11
CA CYS A 127 -1.41 6.41 17.67
C CYS A 127 -2.87 6.00 17.43
N ALA A 128 -3.82 6.51 18.22
CA ALA A 128 -5.25 6.23 18.10
C ALA A 128 -5.88 7.05 16.95
N SER A 129 -5.56 8.35 16.90
CA SER A 129 -6.09 9.27 15.90
C SER A 129 -5.82 8.80 14.46
N ILE A 130 -4.65 8.20 14.20
CA ILE A 130 -4.23 7.81 12.85
C ILE A 130 -4.54 6.36 12.48
N CYS A 131 -4.91 5.51 13.45
CA CYS A 131 -5.00 4.05 13.29
C CYS A 131 -6.00 3.66 12.19
N PRO A 132 -5.55 3.13 11.03
CA PRO A 132 -6.46 2.98 9.90
C PRO A 132 -7.49 1.86 10.05
N GLY A 133 -7.21 0.85 10.88
CA GLY A 133 -8.16 -0.22 11.19
C GLY A 133 -9.06 0.07 12.39
N HIS A 134 -8.96 1.26 13.02
CA HIS A 134 -9.63 1.53 14.31
C HIS A 134 -9.28 0.52 15.42
N ALA A 135 -8.11 -0.11 15.32
CA ALA A 135 -7.63 -1.11 16.25
C ALA A 135 -7.23 -0.52 17.60
N ILE A 136 -6.77 0.74 17.63
CA ILE A 136 -6.42 1.45 18.86
C ILE A 136 -7.52 2.47 19.16
N GLN A 137 -8.11 2.36 20.34
CA GLN A 137 -9.14 3.28 20.84
C GLN A 137 -8.72 3.81 22.22
N PHE A 138 -8.87 5.11 22.41
CA PHE A 138 -8.53 5.81 23.64
C PHE A 138 -9.79 6.34 24.32
N GLY A 139 -9.83 6.30 25.66
CA GLY A 139 -10.99 6.74 26.44
C GLY A 139 -11.05 6.07 27.80
N GLU A 140 -12.11 6.38 28.55
CA GLU A 140 -12.38 5.81 29.87
C GLU A 140 -12.53 4.29 29.79
N ARG A 141 -11.88 3.59 30.72
CA ARG A 141 -11.76 2.12 30.67
C ARG A 141 -13.12 1.43 30.76
N SER A 142 -14.04 1.92 31.58
CA SER A 142 -15.40 1.38 31.71
C SER A 142 -16.17 1.49 30.40
N GLY A 143 -16.18 2.67 29.76
CA GLY A 143 -16.84 2.88 28.48
C GLY A 143 -16.26 2.01 27.36
N LEU A 144 -14.94 1.76 27.36
CA LEU A 144 -14.32 0.84 26.40
C LEU A 144 -14.72 -0.62 26.63
N LEU A 145 -14.91 -1.05 27.88
CA LEU A 145 -15.43 -2.40 28.18
C LEU A 145 -16.89 -2.55 27.78
N GLU A 146 -17.73 -1.55 28.07
CA GLU A 146 -19.14 -1.54 27.64
C GLU A 146 -19.25 -1.62 26.12
N ARG A 147 -18.41 -0.87 25.41
CA ARG A 147 -18.31 -0.96 23.95
C ARG A 147 -17.89 -2.35 23.49
N ALA A 148 -16.83 -2.93 24.06
CA ALA A 148 -16.38 -4.27 23.71
C ALA A 148 -17.49 -5.31 23.92
N ALA A 149 -18.25 -5.20 25.00
CA ALA A 149 -19.41 -6.05 25.27
C ALA A 149 -20.53 -5.83 24.22
N SER A 150 -20.82 -4.58 23.85
CA SER A 150 -21.83 -4.26 22.82
C SER A 150 -21.46 -4.76 21.41
N GLU A 151 -20.16 -4.86 21.12
CA GLU A 151 -19.63 -5.43 19.87
C GLU A 151 -19.39 -6.95 19.99
N GLU A 152 -19.81 -7.59 21.09
CA GLU A 152 -19.64 -9.03 21.39
C GLU A 152 -18.18 -9.50 21.28
N ARG A 153 -17.25 -8.66 21.75
CA ARG A 153 -15.81 -8.94 21.69
C ARG A 153 -15.28 -9.47 23.01
N THR A 154 -14.48 -10.54 22.93
CA THR A 154 -13.83 -11.14 24.09
C THR A 154 -12.62 -10.32 24.53
N VAL A 155 -12.61 -9.92 25.80
CA VAL A 155 -11.46 -9.27 26.44
C VAL A 155 -10.43 -10.35 26.83
N ARG A 156 -9.17 -10.14 26.42
CA ARG A 156 -8.04 -10.99 26.79
C ARG A 156 -7.59 -10.70 28.22
N ASP A 157 -7.59 -11.73 29.06
CA ASP A 157 -6.89 -11.66 30.33
C ASP A 157 -5.38 -11.70 30.10
N HIS A 158 -4.70 -10.69 30.62
CA HIS A 158 -3.25 -10.55 30.57
C HIS A 158 -2.70 -10.00 31.90
N ASP A 159 -3.47 -10.10 33.00
CA ASP A 159 -3.00 -9.73 34.35
C ASP A 159 -2.29 -10.90 35.06
N HIS A 160 -1.46 -11.67 34.34
CA HIS A 160 -0.72 -12.81 34.89
C HIS A 160 0.23 -12.42 36.02
N PHE A 161 0.64 -11.15 36.08
CA PHE A 161 1.59 -10.61 37.06
C PHE A 161 0.91 -9.93 38.24
N LEU A 162 -0.44 -9.96 38.33
CA LEU A 162 -1.21 -9.29 39.37
C LEU A 162 -0.79 -7.82 39.52
N LEU A 163 -0.71 -7.10 38.42
CA LEU A 163 -0.39 -5.68 38.38
C LEU A 163 -1.61 -4.82 38.02
N LYS A 164 -2.71 -5.44 37.58
CA LYS A 164 -3.93 -4.79 37.05
C LYS A 164 -3.59 -3.81 35.91
N PRO A 165 -3.20 -4.32 34.73
CA PRO A 165 -2.96 -3.50 33.55
C PRO A 165 -4.25 -2.79 33.10
N GLN A 166 -4.13 -1.55 32.65
CA GLN A 166 -5.26 -0.71 32.25
C GLN A 166 -5.59 -0.82 30.76
N THR A 167 -4.63 -1.20 29.92
CA THR A 167 -4.90 -1.49 28.51
C THR A 167 -5.84 -2.68 28.41
N ILE A 168 -6.87 -2.57 27.58
CA ILE A 168 -7.76 -3.66 27.24
C ILE A 168 -7.27 -4.24 25.91
N TYR A 169 -6.99 -5.54 25.85
CA TYR A 169 -6.77 -6.26 24.60
C TYR A 169 -8.04 -7.05 24.25
N LEU A 170 -8.49 -6.99 23.00
CA LEU A 170 -9.57 -7.83 22.48
C LEU A 170 -9.00 -8.95 21.63
N GLU A 171 -9.50 -10.17 21.82
CA GLU A 171 -9.09 -11.34 21.06
C GLU A 171 -9.48 -11.27 19.59
N ARG A 172 -8.81 -12.11 18.78
CA ARG A 172 -9.19 -12.37 17.38
C ARG A 172 -10.55 -13.06 17.29
N ILE A 173 -11.31 -12.76 16.24
CA ILE A 173 -12.59 -13.45 15.98
C ILE A 173 -12.27 -14.87 15.51
N GLY A 174 -12.91 -15.88 16.11
CA GLY A 174 -12.63 -17.30 15.85
C GLY A 174 -11.32 -17.83 16.48
N GLY A 175 -10.52 -16.98 17.13
CA GLY A 175 -9.26 -17.36 17.79
C GLY A 175 -9.42 -17.82 19.25
N GLY A 176 -10.64 -17.78 19.79
CA GLY A 176 -10.95 -18.21 21.16
C GLY A 176 -11.65 -19.56 21.17
N GLY A 177 -10.89 -20.67 21.15
CA GLY A 177 -11.47 -21.98 21.45
C GLY A 177 -10.82 -23.18 20.76
N ASN A 178 -9.62 -23.58 21.22
CA ASN A 178 -9.34 -25.02 21.38
C ASN A 178 -8.25 -25.23 22.43
N ALA A 179 -8.63 -24.98 23.68
CA ALA A 179 -7.97 -25.54 24.86
C ALA A 179 -9.01 -26.22 25.76
N ALA A 180 -9.96 -26.97 25.18
CA ALA A 180 -10.76 -28.01 25.86
C ALA A 180 -11.78 -28.65 24.88
N GLY A 181 -11.51 -29.90 24.47
CA GLY A 181 -12.46 -30.97 24.11
C GLY A 181 -13.63 -30.71 23.16
N GLY A 182 -13.60 -31.33 21.96
CA GLY A 182 -14.80 -31.59 21.15
C GLY A 182 -14.53 -32.18 19.77
N ASN A 183 -14.72 -33.50 19.61
CA ASN A 183 -14.72 -34.20 18.32
C ASN A 183 -15.97 -33.83 17.49
N GLY A 184 -15.78 -33.28 16.28
CA GLY A 184 -16.85 -33.11 15.29
C GLY A 184 -16.26 -32.86 13.90
N GLY A 185 -16.36 -33.84 13.01
CA GLY A 185 -15.78 -33.83 11.67
C GLY A 185 -16.55 -32.97 10.66
N GLY A 186 -15.82 -32.07 10.01
CA GLY A 186 -16.21 -31.33 8.81
C GLY A 186 -14.94 -30.75 8.19
N GLY A 187 -14.55 -31.22 7.00
CA GLY A 187 -13.25 -31.00 6.38
C GLY A 187 -13.02 -29.59 5.80
N GLY A 188 -13.17 -28.56 6.63
CA GLY A 188 -12.46 -27.29 6.42
C GLY A 188 -11.06 -27.43 7.01
N SER A 189 -10.03 -26.99 6.31
CA SER A 189 -8.66 -26.96 6.81
C SER A 189 -8.62 -26.22 8.16
N SER A 190 -8.60 -26.98 9.26
CA SER A 190 -8.38 -26.45 10.59
C SER A 190 -6.98 -25.84 10.63
N VAL A 191 -6.91 -24.61 11.14
CA VAL A 191 -5.71 -23.80 11.31
C VAL A 191 -4.71 -24.48 12.24
N HIS A 192 -3.93 -25.45 11.75
CA HIS A 192 -2.78 -25.99 12.47
C HIS A 192 -1.61 -26.27 11.50
N PRO A 193 -0.39 -25.80 11.85
CA PRO A 193 0.77 -25.83 10.97
C PRO A 193 1.51 -27.19 11.00
N PRO A 194 2.07 -27.65 9.86
CA PRO A 194 3.15 -28.63 9.83
C PRO A 194 4.53 -27.95 9.96
N ALA A 195 5.51 -28.70 10.46
CA ALA A 195 6.84 -28.21 10.86
C ALA A 195 7.83 -27.91 9.72
N GLY A 196 8.63 -26.85 9.86
CA GLY A 196 9.99 -26.75 9.28
C GLY A 196 10.46 -25.39 8.72
N LEU A 197 11.66 -24.96 9.12
CA LEU A 197 12.41 -23.73 8.74
C LEU A 197 12.86 -23.60 7.27
N GLY A 198 12.83 -22.38 6.72
CA GLY A 198 13.66 -22.02 5.55
C GLY A 198 13.55 -20.61 4.94
N ARG A 199 14.31 -19.65 5.48
CA ARG A 199 14.83 -18.37 4.88
C ARG A 199 13.89 -17.16 4.70
N ARG A 200 14.32 -16.02 5.29
CA ARG A 200 13.93 -14.66 4.89
C ARG A 200 14.50 -14.32 3.51
N PRO A 201 13.77 -13.63 2.62
CA PRO A 201 14.35 -13.06 1.41
C PRO A 201 15.44 -12.06 1.81
N ALA A 202 16.67 -12.29 1.37
CA ALA A 202 17.74 -11.31 1.50
C ALA A 202 17.48 -10.19 0.47
N PHE A 203 17.04 -9.02 0.93
CA PHE A 203 17.40 -7.81 0.20
C PHE A 203 18.91 -7.61 0.44
N ALA A 204 19.69 -7.74 -0.63
CA ALA A 204 21.12 -7.50 -0.57
C ALA A 204 21.39 -6.00 -0.45
N ASP A 205 21.23 -5.43 0.75
CA ASP A 205 21.88 -4.17 1.05
C ASP A 205 23.38 -4.47 1.13
N ALA A 206 24.17 -3.90 0.21
CA ALA A 206 25.61 -4.01 0.27
C ALA A 206 26.09 -3.54 1.66
N PRO A 207 27.02 -4.23 2.34
CA PRO A 207 27.50 -3.85 3.67
C PRO A 207 27.97 -2.39 3.77
N GLY A 208 28.46 -1.82 2.66
CA GLY A 208 28.81 -0.40 2.57
C GLY A 208 27.61 0.55 2.69
N ALA A 209 26.44 0.18 2.16
CA ALA A 209 25.23 0.97 2.33
C ALA A 209 24.76 0.97 3.79
N GLN A 210 24.79 -0.19 4.46
CA GLN A 210 24.46 -0.29 5.89
C GLN A 210 25.39 0.55 6.77
N LYS A 211 26.70 0.57 6.50
CA LYS A 211 27.66 1.39 7.25
C LYS A 211 27.38 2.89 7.16
N VAL A 212 27.02 3.39 5.97
CA VAL A 212 26.69 4.81 5.76
C VAL A 212 25.46 5.22 6.59
N PHE A 213 24.46 4.35 6.71
CA PHE A 213 23.27 4.62 7.53
C PHE A 213 23.58 4.62 9.04
N VAL A 214 24.56 3.85 9.49
CA VAL A 214 24.96 3.77 10.90
C VAL A 214 25.88 4.94 11.29
N GLU A 215 26.77 5.37 10.39
CA GLU A 215 27.79 6.38 10.69
C GLU A 215 27.29 7.84 10.59
N LYS A 216 26.31 8.13 9.74
CA LYS A 216 25.85 9.52 9.51
C LYS A 216 24.82 10.04 10.52
N GLY A 217 24.39 9.19 11.45
CA GLY A 217 23.22 9.48 12.27
C GLY A 217 21.94 9.51 11.42
N PRO A 218 20.77 9.44 12.07
CA PRO A 218 19.52 9.36 11.35
C PRO A 218 19.12 10.73 10.77
N ALA A 219 18.81 10.78 9.46
CA ALA A 219 18.33 11.99 8.80
C ALA A 219 16.91 12.34 9.29
N PHE A 220 16.69 13.61 9.64
CA PHE A 220 15.58 14.23 10.39
C PHE A 220 15.81 14.27 11.91
N PRO A 221 15.70 15.43 12.59
CA PRO A 221 16.29 15.62 13.91
C PRO A 221 15.44 15.00 15.01
N TYR A 222 15.75 13.73 15.29
CA TYR A 222 15.28 13.05 16.47
C TYR A 222 15.82 13.73 17.73
N GLY A 223 15.01 13.84 18.78
CA GLY A 223 15.42 14.40 20.07
C GLY A 223 15.38 15.93 20.22
N GLU A 224 14.97 16.70 19.22
CA GLU A 224 14.74 18.15 19.40
C GLU A 224 13.47 18.45 20.24
N ALA A 225 13.46 19.58 20.95
CA ALA A 225 12.33 19.97 21.80
C ALA A 225 11.05 20.21 20.99
N ARG A 226 9.91 19.73 21.50
CA ARG A 226 8.59 19.81 20.83
C ARG A 226 8.21 21.23 20.40
N GLU A 227 8.52 22.21 21.24
CA GLU A 227 8.26 23.63 21.01
C GLU A 227 8.98 24.16 19.76
N ASP A 228 10.15 23.59 19.43
CA ASP A 228 10.98 23.99 18.28
C ASP A 228 10.44 23.54 16.92
N ALA A 229 9.36 22.76 16.90
CA ALA A 229 8.65 22.41 15.68
C ALA A 229 7.14 22.53 15.82
N ALA A 230 6.68 23.38 16.75
CA ALA A 230 5.32 23.89 16.69
C ALA A 230 5.10 24.52 15.30
N PRO A 231 4.09 24.08 14.53
CA PRO A 231 3.87 24.61 13.20
C PRO A 231 3.24 26.01 13.26
N ASP A 232 3.68 26.89 12.37
CA ASP A 232 3.05 28.20 12.15
C ASP A 232 2.05 28.20 10.98
N ARG A 233 2.07 27.13 10.17
CA ARG A 233 1.20 26.95 9.01
C ARG A 233 0.85 25.49 8.79
N VAL A 234 -0.41 25.24 8.43
CA VAL A 234 -0.89 23.90 8.08
C VAL A 234 -1.59 23.95 6.73
N GLU A 235 -1.18 23.10 5.80
CA GLU A 235 -1.75 23.04 4.44
C GLU A 235 -2.32 21.66 4.15
N ALA A 236 -3.54 21.63 3.59
CA ALA A 236 -4.14 20.40 3.10
C ALA A 236 -3.50 19.99 1.77
N GLY A 237 -3.30 18.68 1.60
CA GLY A 237 -2.82 18.13 0.34
C GLY A 237 -3.08 16.64 0.21
N GLY A 238 -2.45 16.01 -0.79
CA GLY A 238 -2.60 14.58 -1.07
C GLY A 238 -1.27 13.84 -0.97
N CYS A 239 -1.29 12.66 -0.36
CA CYS A 239 -0.16 11.74 -0.41
C CYS A 239 0.09 11.29 -1.86
N ASN A 240 1.35 11.28 -2.30
CA ASN A 240 1.74 10.93 -3.68
C ASN A 240 2.46 9.57 -3.78
N ILE A 241 2.37 8.72 -2.76
CA ILE A 241 3.11 7.44 -2.71
C ILE A 241 2.39 6.32 -3.47
N CYS A 242 1.17 5.96 -3.06
CA CYS A 242 0.34 5.00 -3.78
C CYS A 242 -0.75 5.71 -4.59
N PHE A 243 -1.56 4.94 -5.31
CA PHE A 243 -2.59 5.51 -6.17
C PHE A 243 -3.85 6.00 -5.43
N ASN A 244 -3.98 5.71 -4.12
CA ASN A 244 -5.12 6.08 -3.29
C ASN A 244 -5.04 7.51 -2.72
N CYS A 245 -4.04 8.29 -3.12
CA CYS A 245 -3.90 9.72 -2.84
C CYS A 245 -4.59 10.21 -1.56
N CYS A 246 -4.24 9.63 -0.40
CA CYS A 246 -4.92 9.92 0.85
C CYS A 246 -4.76 11.39 1.20
N SER A 247 -5.82 12.03 1.65
CA SER A 247 -5.80 13.41 2.12
C SER A 247 -4.95 13.55 3.39
N VAL A 248 -4.05 14.52 3.40
CA VAL A 248 -3.11 14.77 4.50
C VAL A 248 -3.08 16.26 4.84
N LYS A 249 -2.60 16.57 6.04
CA LYS A 249 -2.21 17.93 6.47
C LYS A 249 -0.68 17.97 6.61
N PHE A 250 -0.07 18.90 5.89
CA PHE A 250 1.35 19.22 5.96
C PHE A 250 1.55 20.39 6.93
N HIS A 251 2.37 20.18 7.94
CA HIS A 251 2.59 21.15 9.02
C HIS A 251 3.97 21.76 8.83
N PHE A 252 4.05 23.08 8.71
CA PHE A 252 5.26 23.84 8.45
C PHE A 252 5.63 24.74 9.62
N ARG A 253 6.93 24.95 9.78
CA ARG A 253 7.52 26.04 10.56
C ARG A 253 8.40 26.84 9.62
N GLY A 254 7.95 28.03 9.23
CA GLY A 254 8.53 28.80 8.14
C GLY A 254 8.50 28.01 6.83
N LYS A 255 9.68 27.61 6.34
CA LYS A 255 9.85 26.82 5.10
C LYS A 255 10.00 25.32 5.36
N GLU A 256 10.25 24.93 6.60
CA GLU A 256 10.54 23.53 6.95
C GLU A 256 9.25 22.76 7.19
N LEU A 257 9.12 21.60 6.53
CA LEU A 257 8.05 20.66 6.82
C LEU A 257 8.42 19.89 8.10
N VAL A 258 7.60 19.98 9.15
CA VAL A 258 7.93 19.41 10.46
C VAL A 258 7.07 18.21 10.84
N LYS A 259 5.87 18.10 10.27
CA LYS A 259 4.91 17.04 10.60
C LYS A 259 3.95 16.78 9.44
N ILE A 260 3.47 15.53 9.34
CA ILE A 260 2.48 15.09 8.35
C ILE A 260 1.41 14.27 9.06
N THR A 261 0.19 14.78 9.13
CA THR A 261 -0.95 14.06 9.71
C THR A 261 -1.99 13.73 8.65
N GLY A 262 -2.94 12.85 8.98
CA GLY A 262 -4.12 12.70 8.12
C GLY A 262 -4.98 13.97 8.15
N ASN A 263 -5.79 14.16 7.10
CA ASN A 263 -6.80 15.22 7.09
C ASN A 263 -8.07 14.74 7.81
N GLU A 264 -8.38 15.32 8.97
CA GLU A 264 -9.58 15.00 9.77
C GLU A 264 -10.88 15.52 9.13
N GLU A 265 -10.79 16.53 8.27
CA GLU A 265 -11.94 17.08 7.52
C GLU A 265 -12.37 16.16 6.36
N ASP A 266 -11.57 15.14 6.05
CA ASP A 266 -11.94 14.15 5.05
C ASP A 266 -13.11 13.29 5.54
N PRO A 267 -14.29 13.32 4.88
CA PRO A 267 -15.48 12.66 5.39
C PRO A 267 -15.37 11.13 5.37
N VAL A 268 -14.48 10.58 4.54
CA VAL A 268 -14.28 9.13 4.38
C VAL A 268 -13.15 8.64 5.28
N LEU A 269 -11.97 9.26 5.17
CA LEU A 269 -10.77 8.79 5.87
C LEU A 269 -10.63 9.34 7.27
N LYS A 270 -11.24 10.48 7.61
CA LYS A 270 -11.30 11.03 8.98
C LYS A 270 -9.94 11.00 9.71
N GLY A 271 -8.89 11.48 9.05
CA GLY A 271 -7.53 11.53 9.60
C GLY A 271 -6.72 10.22 9.57
N LYS A 272 -7.28 9.11 9.08
CA LYS A 272 -6.56 7.82 9.01
C LYS A 272 -5.48 7.83 7.93
N LEU A 273 -4.28 7.36 8.28
CA LEU A 273 -3.12 7.46 7.40
C LEU A 273 -2.12 6.32 7.61
N CYS A 274 -1.53 5.81 6.54
CA CYS A 274 -0.52 4.73 6.60
C CYS A 274 0.90 5.25 6.92
N PRO A 275 1.83 4.42 7.40
CA PRO A 275 3.18 4.88 7.76
C PRO A 275 3.95 5.43 6.55
N LYS A 276 3.68 4.93 5.33
CA LYS A 276 4.38 5.37 4.13
C LYS A 276 4.23 6.87 3.90
N ALA A 277 3.04 7.41 4.15
CA ALA A 277 2.76 8.82 4.01
C ALA A 277 3.47 9.64 5.11
N GLN A 278 3.41 9.16 6.36
CA GLN A 278 4.04 9.82 7.49
C GLN A 278 5.58 9.90 7.33
N PHE A 279 6.20 8.81 6.86
CA PHE A 279 7.64 8.76 6.61
C PHE A 279 8.11 9.53 5.37
N THR A 280 7.20 10.08 4.54
CA THR A 280 7.63 11.01 3.48
C THR A 280 8.27 12.27 4.05
N LEU A 281 8.04 12.59 5.33
CA LEU A 281 8.78 13.63 6.03
C LEU A 281 10.30 13.43 5.89
N GLN A 282 10.81 12.22 6.11
CA GLN A 282 12.23 11.90 5.95
C GLN A 282 12.71 12.06 4.50
N MET A 283 11.84 11.77 3.52
CA MET A 283 12.16 11.94 2.11
C MET A 283 12.38 13.42 1.75
N TYR A 284 11.56 14.32 2.29
CA TYR A 284 11.70 15.77 2.06
C TYR A 284 12.99 16.34 2.65
N HIS A 285 13.44 15.78 3.78
CA HIS A 285 14.65 16.19 4.51
C HIS A 285 15.91 15.42 4.13
N SER A 286 15.83 14.52 3.14
CA SER A 286 16.97 13.66 2.82
C SER A 286 18.07 14.43 2.10
N GLU A 287 19.28 14.44 2.66
CA GLU A 287 20.50 14.97 2.02
C GLU A 287 20.88 14.22 0.74
N HIS A 288 20.33 13.03 0.53
CA HIS A 288 20.58 12.21 -0.66
C HIS A 288 19.75 12.64 -1.87
N ARG A 289 18.86 13.62 -1.71
CA ARG A 289 18.09 14.15 -2.83
C ARG A 289 18.96 14.82 -3.87
N LEU A 290 18.56 14.65 -5.12
CA LEU A 290 19.08 15.41 -6.23
C LEU A 290 18.63 16.88 -6.09
N THR A 291 19.60 17.80 -6.04
CA THR A 291 19.37 19.25 -5.93
C THR A 291 19.94 20.05 -7.09
N ARG A 292 20.74 19.42 -7.96
CA ARG A 292 21.38 20.04 -9.13
C ARG A 292 21.45 19.06 -10.30
N PRO A 293 21.39 19.55 -11.55
CA PRO A 293 21.65 18.73 -12.73
C PRO A 293 23.03 18.10 -12.68
N LEU A 294 23.12 16.87 -13.17
CA LEU A 294 24.34 16.07 -13.22
C LEU A 294 24.60 15.59 -14.64
N LYS A 295 25.86 15.66 -15.09
CA LYS A 295 26.35 15.17 -16.39
C LYS A 295 27.29 14.00 -16.20
N ARG A 296 27.14 12.95 -17.00
CA ARG A 296 28.00 11.77 -16.93
C ARG A 296 29.43 12.10 -17.38
N VAL A 297 30.42 11.70 -16.58
CA VAL A 297 31.85 11.84 -16.88
C VAL A 297 32.59 10.50 -16.99
N GLY A 298 31.95 9.41 -16.56
CA GLY A 298 32.47 8.03 -16.68
C GLY A 298 31.82 7.22 -17.81
N LYS A 299 32.16 5.94 -17.88
CA LYS A 299 31.45 5.02 -18.79
C LYS A 299 30.01 4.87 -18.33
N ARG A 300 29.11 4.64 -19.29
CA ARG A 300 27.70 4.36 -19.00
C ARG A 300 27.61 3.12 -18.08
N GLY A 301 26.85 3.23 -16.99
CA GLY A 301 26.72 2.19 -15.97
C GLY A 301 27.63 2.39 -14.73
N GLU A 302 28.67 3.23 -14.81
CA GLU A 302 29.56 3.47 -13.65
C GLU A 302 28.95 4.43 -12.60
N GLY A 303 27.90 5.17 -12.96
CA GLY A 303 27.27 6.13 -12.04
C GLY A 303 28.16 7.33 -11.67
N ARG A 304 29.16 7.67 -12.50
CA ARG A 304 30.06 8.81 -12.27
C ARG A 304 29.57 10.07 -12.96
N PHE A 305 29.29 11.10 -12.15
CA PHE A 305 28.75 12.37 -12.61
C PHE A 305 29.53 13.58 -12.10
N GLU A 306 29.46 14.66 -12.86
CA GLU A 306 29.81 16.01 -12.41
C GLU A 306 28.56 16.90 -12.40
N PRO A 307 28.47 17.88 -11.49
CA PRO A 307 27.39 18.85 -11.47
C PRO A 307 27.51 19.87 -12.59
N ILE A 308 26.39 20.22 -13.22
CA ILE A 308 26.32 21.28 -14.24
C ILE A 308 25.14 22.23 -13.99
N GLY A 309 25.17 23.40 -14.64
CA GLY A 309 24.06 24.36 -14.59
C GLY A 309 22.82 23.88 -15.35
N TRP A 310 21.64 24.40 -15.01
CA TRP A 310 20.38 24.08 -15.69
C TRP A 310 20.40 24.46 -17.17
N ASP A 311 20.86 25.67 -17.51
CA ASP A 311 20.92 26.14 -18.90
C ASP A 311 21.81 25.24 -19.75
N GLN A 312 23.02 24.93 -19.25
CA GLN A 312 23.93 23.98 -19.90
C GLN A 312 23.28 22.60 -20.10
N ALA A 313 22.62 22.07 -19.07
CA ALA A 313 21.98 20.76 -19.16
C ALA A 313 20.89 20.74 -20.24
N LEU A 314 20.03 21.77 -20.25
CA LEU A 314 18.93 21.87 -21.21
C LEU A 314 19.42 22.08 -22.64
N ASP A 315 20.42 22.93 -22.84
CA ASP A 315 21.02 23.16 -24.17
C ASP A 315 21.67 21.90 -24.73
N GLU A 316 22.52 21.22 -23.94
CA GLU A 316 23.18 19.99 -24.38
C GLU A 316 22.17 18.85 -24.66
N ILE A 317 21.11 18.73 -23.85
CA ILE A 317 20.03 17.77 -24.08
C ILE A 317 19.27 18.11 -25.36
N ALA A 318 18.93 19.38 -25.59
CA ALA A 318 18.21 19.82 -26.76
C ALA A 318 19.03 19.60 -28.05
N ASP A 319 20.33 19.88 -28.03
CA ASP A 319 21.26 19.60 -29.13
C ASP A 319 21.30 18.11 -29.47
N LYS A 320 21.47 17.25 -28.45
CA LYS A 320 21.49 15.80 -28.67
C LYS A 320 20.15 15.26 -29.19
N LEU A 321 19.03 15.78 -28.69
CA LEU A 321 17.70 15.42 -29.20
C LEU A 321 17.51 15.86 -30.66
N ARG A 322 18.00 17.05 -31.05
CA ARG A 322 18.00 17.51 -32.45
C ARG A 322 18.79 16.56 -33.34
N GLY A 323 20.02 16.20 -32.93
CA GLY A 323 20.85 15.24 -33.67
C GLY A 323 20.19 13.87 -33.83
N VAL A 324 19.54 13.36 -32.78
CA VAL A 324 18.76 12.11 -32.87
C VAL A 324 17.61 12.23 -33.87
N ARG A 325 16.88 13.35 -33.85
CA ARG A 325 15.76 13.60 -34.77
C ARG A 325 16.22 13.68 -36.22
N GLU A 326 17.30 14.41 -36.51
CA GLU A 326 17.85 14.58 -37.86
C GLU A 326 18.33 13.25 -38.43
N LYS A 327 18.96 12.41 -37.60
CA LYS A 327 19.56 11.14 -38.05
C LYS A 327 18.55 9.99 -38.13
N TRP A 328 17.63 9.88 -37.18
CA TRP A 328 16.81 8.67 -36.98
C TRP A 328 15.29 8.91 -37.09
N GLY A 329 14.87 10.18 -37.11
CA GLY A 329 13.46 10.59 -37.06
C GLY A 329 12.97 10.89 -35.64
N ALA A 330 11.83 11.58 -35.53
CA ALA A 330 11.26 11.97 -34.24
C ALA A 330 10.85 10.76 -33.39
N GLU A 331 10.48 9.65 -34.03
CA GLU A 331 10.02 8.41 -33.40
C GLU A 331 11.15 7.67 -32.67
N ALA A 332 12.42 7.99 -32.95
CA ALA A 332 13.57 7.40 -32.25
C ALA A 332 13.71 7.86 -30.78
N LEU A 333 12.91 8.84 -30.35
CA LEU A 333 12.77 9.21 -28.95
C LEU A 333 11.70 8.35 -28.27
N ALA A 334 12.04 7.66 -27.20
CA ALA A 334 11.10 7.06 -26.27
C ALA A 334 10.97 7.92 -24.99
N MET A 335 9.77 7.93 -24.40
CA MET A 335 9.50 8.63 -23.16
C MET A 335 8.78 7.70 -22.18
N PHE A 336 9.43 7.42 -21.05
CA PHE A 336 8.85 6.63 -19.97
C PHE A 336 8.53 7.53 -18.78
N VAL A 337 7.27 7.87 -18.59
CA VAL A 337 6.84 8.78 -17.52
C VAL A 337 5.95 8.05 -16.53
N GLY A 338 6.57 7.63 -15.43
CA GLY A 338 5.92 6.88 -14.37
C GLY A 338 4.87 7.70 -13.63
N THR A 339 3.90 7.00 -13.05
CA THR A 339 2.73 7.65 -12.46
C THR A 339 3.01 8.37 -11.13
N ARG A 340 4.22 8.24 -10.56
CA ARG A 340 4.69 9.07 -9.42
C ARG A 340 5.24 10.43 -9.85
N ALA A 341 5.53 10.62 -11.14
CA ALA A 341 5.90 11.93 -11.67
C ALA A 341 4.77 12.96 -11.47
N GLY A 342 3.54 12.51 -11.22
CA GLY A 342 2.38 13.34 -11.07
C GLY A 342 1.50 13.32 -12.32
N LEU A 343 0.22 13.55 -12.12
CA LEU A 343 -0.79 13.41 -13.17
C LEU A 343 -0.72 14.53 -14.20
N ILE A 344 -0.58 15.78 -13.78
CA ILE A 344 -0.42 16.93 -14.70
C ILE A 344 0.89 16.77 -15.46
N THR A 345 1.93 16.27 -14.78
CA THR A 345 3.22 15.99 -15.42
C THR A 345 3.10 14.91 -16.50
N LYS A 346 2.50 13.76 -16.19
CA LYS A 346 2.35 12.63 -17.12
C LYS A 346 1.34 12.93 -18.23
N SER A 347 0.10 13.28 -17.87
CA SER A 347 -1.02 13.44 -18.82
C SER A 347 -1.13 14.85 -19.42
N GLY A 348 -0.42 15.83 -18.86
CA GLY A 348 -0.30 17.19 -19.39
C GLY A 348 1.06 17.41 -20.05
N TYR A 349 2.04 17.92 -19.31
CA TYR A 349 3.30 18.44 -19.87
C TYR A 349 4.06 17.43 -20.73
N ALA A 350 4.29 16.21 -20.23
CA ALA A 350 5.06 15.21 -20.97
C ALA A 350 4.31 14.68 -22.20
N ARG A 351 2.98 14.51 -22.10
CA ARG A 351 2.11 14.13 -23.21
C ARG A 351 2.04 15.20 -24.30
N LEU A 352 1.92 16.47 -23.90
CA LEU A 352 1.95 17.59 -24.84
C LEU A 352 3.31 17.66 -25.55
N PHE A 353 4.40 17.52 -24.81
CA PHE A 353 5.73 17.47 -25.40
C PHE A 353 5.88 16.30 -26.39
N SER A 354 5.45 15.08 -26.04
CA SER A 354 5.55 13.94 -26.96
C SER A 354 4.77 14.16 -28.27
N GLN A 355 3.59 14.78 -28.16
CA GLN A 355 2.74 15.09 -29.31
C GLN A 355 3.30 16.21 -30.19
N MET A 356 3.89 17.27 -29.61
CA MET A 356 4.52 18.35 -30.38
C MET A 356 5.86 17.91 -30.98
N TRP A 357 6.60 17.05 -30.29
CA TRP A 357 7.84 16.45 -30.81
C TRP A 357 7.56 15.51 -31.99
N GLY A 358 6.48 14.74 -31.91
CA GLY A 358 6.10 13.74 -32.92
C GLY A 358 6.54 12.32 -32.60
N THR A 359 6.84 12.00 -31.33
CA THR A 359 7.11 10.61 -30.97
C THR A 359 5.83 9.87 -30.57
N PRO A 360 5.53 8.71 -31.19
CA PRO A 360 4.44 7.85 -30.74
C PRO A 360 4.84 6.99 -29.54
N ASN A 361 6.12 6.95 -29.15
CA ASN A 361 6.69 6.08 -28.12
C ASN A 361 6.67 6.74 -26.75
N PHE A 362 5.45 7.04 -26.27
CA PHE A 362 5.18 7.60 -24.95
C PHE A 362 4.37 6.60 -24.13
N GLU A 363 4.87 6.22 -22.96
CA GLU A 363 4.19 5.30 -22.05
C GLU A 363 4.59 5.54 -20.58
N GLY A 364 3.79 5.04 -19.65
CA GLY A 364 4.11 4.97 -18.22
C GLY A 364 4.09 3.55 -17.67
N THR A 365 3.73 3.42 -16.40
CA THR A 365 3.71 2.11 -15.71
C THR A 365 2.54 1.22 -16.11
N ASP A 366 1.58 1.71 -16.89
CA ASP A 366 0.28 1.07 -17.10
C ASP A 366 0.37 -0.32 -17.76
N PRO A 367 1.27 -0.61 -18.72
CA PRO A 367 1.40 -1.96 -19.29
C PRO A 367 1.79 -3.04 -18.28
N PHE A 368 2.54 -2.67 -17.23
CA PHE A 368 2.97 -3.58 -16.17
C PHE A 368 1.99 -3.65 -15.00
N CYS A 369 0.88 -2.91 -15.09
CA CYS A 369 0.08 -2.54 -13.93
C CYS A 369 -1.43 -2.62 -14.22
N ALA A 370 -1.93 -1.77 -15.12
CA ALA A 370 -3.36 -1.43 -15.26
C ALA A 370 -3.94 -1.67 -16.66
N SER A 371 -3.13 -2.00 -17.67
CA SER A 371 -3.63 -2.08 -19.05
C SER A 371 -4.64 -3.22 -19.22
N GLY A 372 -4.35 -4.41 -18.67
CA GLY A 372 -5.22 -5.59 -18.81
C GLY A 372 -6.66 -5.33 -18.31
N LYS A 373 -6.78 -4.82 -17.08
CA LYS A 373 -8.07 -4.44 -16.52
C LYS A 373 -8.74 -3.25 -17.20
N SER A 374 -7.99 -2.24 -17.64
CA SER A 374 -8.60 -1.07 -18.31
C SER A 374 -9.26 -1.51 -19.62
N ILE A 375 -8.57 -2.33 -20.40
CA ILE A 375 -9.12 -2.95 -21.61
C ILE A 375 -10.32 -3.83 -21.27
N ALA A 376 -10.27 -4.61 -20.18
CA ALA A 376 -11.40 -5.42 -19.75
C ALA A 376 -12.64 -4.58 -19.38
N TYR A 377 -12.47 -3.49 -18.63
CA TYR A 377 -13.56 -2.55 -18.32
C TYR A 377 -14.14 -1.91 -19.58
N ASP A 378 -13.30 -1.36 -20.46
CA ASP A 378 -13.76 -0.74 -21.71
C ASP A 378 -14.53 -1.72 -22.59
N LEU A 379 -14.06 -2.97 -22.72
CA LEU A 379 -14.74 -4.01 -23.52
C LEU A 379 -16.04 -4.53 -22.89
N THR A 380 -16.25 -4.36 -21.59
CA THR A 380 -17.38 -5.01 -20.88
C THR A 380 -18.46 -4.01 -20.48
N GLN A 381 -18.10 -2.79 -20.06
CA GLN A 381 -19.07 -1.74 -19.67
C GLN A 381 -18.87 -0.41 -20.42
N GLY A 382 -17.92 -0.34 -21.36
CA GLY A 382 -17.71 0.85 -22.20
C GLY A 382 -16.85 1.96 -21.57
N ALA A 383 -16.47 1.86 -20.30
CA ALA A 383 -15.56 2.80 -19.66
C ALA A 383 -14.83 2.18 -18.47
N VAL A 384 -13.60 2.62 -18.19
CA VAL A 384 -12.90 2.36 -16.93
C VAL A 384 -13.65 3.02 -15.77
N GLY A 385 -14.03 2.24 -14.75
CA GLY A 385 -14.89 2.74 -13.68
C GLY A 385 -15.44 1.63 -12.79
N SER A 386 -15.77 1.96 -11.55
CA SER A 386 -16.81 1.25 -10.82
C SER A 386 -17.91 2.27 -10.52
N GLY A 387 -19.16 1.80 -10.48
CA GLY A 387 -20.28 2.60 -9.99
C GLY A 387 -20.27 2.75 -8.46
N ASN A 388 -19.44 1.96 -7.77
CA ASN A 388 -19.43 1.87 -6.32
C ASN A 388 -18.29 2.69 -5.70
N SER A 389 -18.52 3.17 -4.48
CA SER A 389 -17.60 4.01 -3.71
C SER A 389 -17.36 3.44 -2.31
N TYR A 390 -16.22 3.82 -1.72
CA TYR A 390 -15.87 3.41 -0.37
C TYR A 390 -16.65 4.21 0.67
N THR A 391 -17.92 3.87 0.84
CA THR A 391 -18.80 4.44 1.86
C THR A 391 -19.46 3.32 2.68
N PRO A 392 -19.86 3.60 3.93
CA PRO A 392 -20.57 2.62 4.76
C PRO A 392 -21.87 2.09 4.12
N GLY A 393 -22.55 2.91 3.30
CA GLY A 393 -23.82 2.57 2.66
C GLY A 393 -23.69 1.94 1.27
N ASP A 394 -22.47 1.67 0.82
CA ASP A 394 -22.18 1.02 -0.45
C ASP A 394 -21.17 -0.12 -0.26
N MET A 395 -19.89 0.01 -0.63
CA MET A 395 -18.93 -1.10 -0.43
C MET A 395 -18.81 -1.52 1.04
N GLY A 396 -19.11 -0.64 1.98
CA GLY A 396 -19.16 -0.95 3.41
C GLY A 396 -20.37 -1.76 3.85
N SER A 397 -21.45 -1.85 3.06
CA SER A 397 -22.65 -2.63 3.41
C SER A 397 -22.65 -4.04 2.81
N ALA A 398 -21.54 -4.48 2.22
CA ALA A 398 -21.44 -5.80 1.61
C ALA A 398 -21.62 -6.92 2.64
N GLU A 399 -22.33 -7.98 2.29
CA GLU A 399 -22.40 -9.22 3.07
C GLU A 399 -21.12 -10.05 2.89
N MET A 400 -20.47 -9.92 1.73
CA MET A 400 -19.25 -10.67 1.41
C MET A 400 -18.17 -9.81 0.74
N TYR A 401 -16.93 -10.03 1.14
CA TYR A 401 -15.72 -9.51 0.49
C TYR A 401 -14.89 -10.66 -0.07
N LEU A 402 -14.70 -10.70 -1.38
CA LEU A 402 -13.86 -11.68 -2.07
C LEU A 402 -12.62 -11.01 -2.64
N TYR A 403 -11.44 -11.32 -2.11
CA TYR A 403 -10.17 -10.83 -2.64
C TYR A 403 -9.54 -11.88 -3.54
N ILE A 404 -9.17 -11.51 -4.77
CA ILE A 404 -8.47 -12.39 -5.71
C ILE A 404 -7.19 -11.71 -6.18
N GLY A 405 -6.05 -12.26 -5.76
CA GLY A 405 -4.72 -11.71 -6.07
C GLY A 405 -4.54 -10.26 -5.59
N ASP A 406 -5.12 -9.92 -4.44
CA ASP A 406 -5.07 -8.58 -3.86
C ASP A 406 -4.71 -8.54 -2.38
N ASN A 407 -3.46 -8.16 -2.10
CA ASN A 407 -2.98 -7.90 -0.75
C ASN A 407 -3.22 -6.44 -0.35
N GLN A 408 -4.48 -6.09 -0.08
CA GLN A 408 -4.87 -4.73 0.23
C GLN A 408 -4.29 -4.24 1.58
N ALA A 409 -4.12 -5.11 2.58
CA ALA A 409 -3.60 -4.73 3.90
C ALA A 409 -2.20 -4.09 3.85
N GLU A 410 -1.30 -4.61 3.02
CA GLU A 410 0.08 -4.11 2.91
C GLU A 410 0.21 -3.01 1.84
N THR A 411 -0.55 -3.14 0.74
CA THR A 411 -0.43 -2.20 -0.40
C THR A 411 -1.29 -0.94 -0.21
N ARG A 412 -2.48 -1.07 0.39
CA ARG A 412 -3.48 -0.02 0.61
C ARG A 412 -4.06 -0.06 2.04
N PRO A 413 -3.23 0.19 3.07
CA PRO A 413 -3.57 -0.05 4.48
C PRO A 413 -4.82 0.68 4.95
N VAL A 414 -5.02 1.92 4.49
CA VAL A 414 -6.12 2.76 4.97
C VAL A 414 -7.47 2.22 4.51
N TYR A 415 -7.56 1.78 3.25
CA TYR A 415 -8.79 1.26 2.68
C TYR A 415 -9.08 -0.16 3.16
N PHE A 416 -8.04 -0.99 3.32
CA PHE A 416 -8.20 -2.29 3.97
C PHE A 416 -8.69 -2.15 5.42
N GLY A 417 -8.11 -1.23 6.20
CA GLY A 417 -8.52 -0.99 7.58
C GLY A 417 -9.99 -0.58 7.69
N MET A 418 -10.46 0.27 6.76
CA MET A 418 -11.86 0.68 6.66
C MET A 418 -12.79 -0.48 6.29
N ILE A 419 -12.46 -1.27 5.26
CA ILE A 419 -13.23 -2.46 4.86
C ILE A 419 -13.27 -3.49 5.99
N ASN A 420 -12.15 -3.76 6.65
CA ASN A 420 -12.09 -4.72 7.74
C ASN A 420 -12.90 -4.26 8.97
N ASP A 421 -12.92 -2.95 9.27
CA ASP A 421 -13.79 -2.41 10.33
C ASP A 421 -15.29 -2.58 9.98
N TRP A 422 -15.70 -2.29 8.74
CA TRP A 422 -17.07 -2.52 8.29
C TRP A 422 -17.45 -3.99 8.31
N ARG A 423 -16.57 -4.86 7.82
CA ARG A 423 -16.73 -6.31 7.85
C ARG A 423 -17.01 -6.81 9.26
N ILE A 424 -16.21 -6.39 10.25
CA ILE A 424 -16.38 -6.82 11.64
C ILE A 424 -17.71 -6.32 12.21
N LYS A 425 -18.08 -5.05 11.96
CA LYS A 425 -19.34 -4.47 12.44
C LYS A 425 -20.58 -5.14 11.83
N ASN A 426 -20.51 -5.49 10.55
CA ASN A 426 -21.62 -6.06 9.80
C ASN A 426 -21.62 -7.60 9.84
N ARG A 427 -20.62 -8.21 10.47
CA ARG A 427 -20.37 -9.66 10.45
C ARG A 427 -20.29 -10.22 9.02
N ALA A 428 -19.74 -9.42 8.10
CA ALA A 428 -19.59 -9.79 6.71
C ALA A 428 -18.51 -10.86 6.55
N ARG A 429 -18.70 -11.78 5.61
CA ARG A 429 -17.73 -12.82 5.30
C ARG A 429 -16.61 -12.28 4.43
N MET A 430 -15.39 -12.73 4.65
CA MET A 430 -14.22 -12.40 3.85
C MET A 430 -13.53 -13.68 3.38
N VAL A 431 -13.37 -13.82 2.07
CA VAL A 431 -12.62 -14.91 1.44
C VAL A 431 -11.46 -14.32 0.64
N VAL A 432 -10.27 -14.92 0.76
CA VAL A 432 -9.07 -14.49 0.03
C VAL A 432 -8.56 -15.65 -0.81
N VAL A 433 -8.52 -15.45 -2.13
CA VAL A 433 -7.90 -16.32 -3.12
C VAL A 433 -6.55 -15.73 -3.49
N ASP A 434 -5.47 -16.33 -2.98
CA ASP A 434 -4.10 -15.86 -3.23
C ASP A 434 -3.13 -17.04 -3.04
N PRO A 435 -2.15 -17.29 -3.92
CA PRO A 435 -1.13 -18.32 -3.70
C PRO A 435 -0.35 -18.14 -2.38
N ARG A 436 -0.32 -16.92 -1.83
CA ARG A 436 0.37 -16.59 -0.59
C ARG A 436 -0.64 -16.32 0.52
N ARG A 437 -0.35 -16.81 1.73
CA ARG A 437 -1.03 -16.34 2.94
C ARG A 437 -0.51 -14.93 3.27
N THR A 438 -1.20 -13.92 2.78
CA THR A 438 -0.86 -12.50 2.98
C THR A 438 -1.44 -11.98 4.30
N VAL A 439 -1.08 -10.76 4.71
CA VAL A 439 -1.74 -10.07 5.84
C VAL A 439 -3.25 -9.90 5.60
N THR A 440 -3.66 -9.72 4.33
CA THR A 440 -5.09 -9.68 3.96
C THR A 440 -5.73 -11.05 4.20
N ALA A 441 -5.07 -12.14 3.74
CA ALA A 441 -5.52 -13.51 3.97
C ALA A 441 -5.56 -13.89 5.45
N SER A 442 -4.65 -13.35 6.28
CA SER A 442 -4.65 -13.66 7.71
C SER A 442 -5.87 -13.13 8.44
N LYS A 443 -6.63 -12.19 7.85
CA LYS A 443 -7.89 -11.67 8.37
C LYS A 443 -9.13 -12.34 7.77
N ALA A 444 -9.00 -13.13 6.71
CA ALA A 444 -10.13 -13.76 6.04
C ALA A 444 -10.71 -14.91 6.89
N ASP A 445 -12.00 -15.17 6.70
CA ASP A 445 -12.66 -16.39 7.21
C ASP A 445 -12.16 -17.63 6.45
N THR A 446 -11.79 -17.46 5.18
CA THR A 446 -11.26 -18.53 4.34
C THR A 446 -10.13 -18.01 3.45
N TRP A 447 -9.02 -18.75 3.40
CA TRP A 447 -7.93 -18.54 2.46
C TRP A 447 -7.82 -19.71 1.51
N LEU A 448 -7.85 -19.45 0.21
CA LEU A 448 -7.77 -20.44 -0.86
C LEU A 448 -6.42 -20.29 -1.60
N PRO A 449 -5.45 -21.20 -1.39
CA PRO A 449 -4.11 -21.12 -1.95
C PRO A 449 -4.06 -21.56 -3.42
N ILE A 450 -4.64 -20.75 -4.30
CA ILE A 450 -4.72 -21.05 -5.74
C ILE A 450 -3.34 -21.17 -6.39
N ARG A 451 -3.20 -22.07 -7.37
CA ARG A 451 -2.02 -22.18 -8.22
C ARG A 451 -1.83 -20.89 -9.04
N PRO A 452 -0.64 -20.26 -9.07
CA PRO A 452 -0.42 -18.98 -9.75
C PRO A 452 -0.86 -18.98 -11.22
N GLY A 453 -1.64 -17.96 -11.62
CA GLY A 453 -2.08 -17.74 -13.00
C GLY A 453 -3.31 -18.53 -13.44
N THR A 454 -3.99 -19.21 -12.51
CA THR A 454 -5.13 -20.10 -12.81
C THR A 454 -6.49 -19.54 -12.37
N ASP A 455 -6.52 -18.27 -11.99
CA ASP A 455 -7.71 -17.53 -11.51
C ASP A 455 -8.85 -17.49 -12.53
N MET A 456 -8.53 -17.49 -13.83
CA MET A 456 -9.54 -17.57 -14.89
C MET A 456 -10.26 -18.92 -14.88
N ALA A 457 -9.54 -20.02 -14.60
CA ALA A 457 -10.16 -21.34 -14.49
C ALA A 457 -11.11 -21.40 -13.27
N LEU A 458 -10.71 -20.80 -12.14
CA LEU A 458 -11.58 -20.65 -10.98
C LEU A 458 -12.85 -19.87 -11.35
N ALA A 459 -12.72 -18.69 -11.97
CA ALA A 459 -13.87 -17.86 -12.33
C ALA A 459 -14.83 -18.58 -13.30
N LEU A 460 -14.30 -19.29 -14.29
CA LEU A 460 -15.11 -20.07 -15.25
C LEU A 460 -15.82 -21.25 -14.56
N ALA A 461 -15.15 -21.96 -13.65
CA ALA A 461 -15.76 -23.07 -12.92
C ALA A 461 -16.83 -22.62 -11.93
N MET A 462 -16.62 -21.48 -11.27
CA MET A 462 -17.65 -20.87 -10.42
C MET A 462 -18.88 -20.48 -11.26
N ALA A 463 -18.68 -19.83 -12.41
CA ALA A 463 -19.77 -19.48 -13.31
C ALA A 463 -20.50 -20.74 -13.82
N GLY A 464 -19.78 -21.79 -14.21
CA GLY A 464 -20.35 -23.06 -14.65
C GLY A 464 -21.21 -23.73 -13.57
N HIS A 465 -20.75 -23.72 -12.31
CA HIS A 465 -21.55 -24.22 -11.18
C HIS A 465 -22.82 -23.38 -10.95
N ILE A 466 -22.68 -22.05 -10.90
CA ILE A 466 -23.80 -21.11 -10.72
C ILE A 466 -24.86 -21.31 -11.80
N LEU A 467 -24.46 -21.47 -13.06
CA LEU A 467 -25.37 -21.63 -14.18
C LEU A 467 -26.02 -23.01 -14.22
N THR A 468 -25.30 -24.08 -13.88
CA THR A 468 -25.85 -25.45 -13.85
C THR A 468 -26.86 -25.63 -12.71
N CYS A 469 -26.68 -24.89 -11.62
CA CYS A 469 -27.55 -24.93 -10.44
C CYS A 469 -28.61 -23.82 -10.42
N ASP A 470 -28.78 -23.05 -11.50
CA ASP A 470 -29.73 -21.94 -11.61
C ASP A 470 -29.61 -20.89 -10.48
N LEU A 471 -28.38 -20.61 -10.02
CA LEU A 471 -28.07 -19.67 -8.94
C LEU A 471 -27.78 -18.23 -9.43
N HIS A 472 -27.86 -17.98 -10.73
CA HIS A 472 -27.65 -16.64 -11.30
C HIS A 472 -28.87 -15.74 -11.05
N ASP A 473 -28.66 -14.43 -11.01
CA ASP A 473 -29.74 -13.44 -11.00
C ASP A 473 -30.39 -13.38 -12.38
N GLN A 474 -31.45 -14.18 -12.56
CA GLN A 474 -32.17 -14.32 -13.83
C GLN A 474 -32.69 -12.97 -14.35
N LYS A 475 -33.19 -12.12 -13.45
CA LYS A 475 -33.75 -10.81 -13.83
C LYS A 475 -32.64 -9.88 -14.29
N PHE A 476 -31.54 -9.80 -13.53
CA PHE A 476 -30.40 -8.97 -13.91
C PHE A 476 -29.80 -9.41 -15.23
N CYS A 477 -29.60 -10.72 -15.43
CA CYS A 477 -29.11 -11.27 -16.69
C CYS A 477 -30.00 -10.86 -17.88
N ALA A 478 -31.32 -11.06 -17.76
CA ALA A 478 -32.27 -10.76 -18.82
C ALA A 478 -32.38 -9.27 -19.16
N GLU A 479 -32.25 -8.38 -18.18
CA GLU A 479 -32.42 -6.93 -18.36
C GLU A 479 -31.12 -6.18 -18.68
N TRP A 480 -29.98 -6.64 -18.15
CA TRP A 480 -28.75 -5.83 -18.09
C TRP A 480 -27.50 -6.49 -18.70
N VAL A 481 -27.55 -7.77 -19.07
CA VAL A 481 -26.38 -8.48 -19.62
C VAL A 481 -26.61 -8.88 -21.06
N LEU A 482 -26.00 -8.15 -22.00
CA LEU A 482 -26.10 -8.49 -23.43
C LEU A 482 -25.34 -9.79 -23.74
N GLY A 483 -26.03 -10.76 -24.35
CA GLY A 483 -25.43 -12.01 -24.82
C GLY A 483 -25.07 -13.01 -23.72
N TRP A 484 -25.71 -12.92 -22.55
CA TRP A 484 -25.44 -13.82 -21.42
C TRP A 484 -25.81 -15.27 -21.73
N GLU A 485 -26.83 -15.53 -22.56
CA GLU A 485 -27.21 -16.89 -22.96
C GLU A 485 -26.12 -17.53 -23.83
N LEU A 486 -25.52 -16.77 -24.74
CA LEU A 486 -24.39 -17.26 -25.56
C LEU A 486 -23.19 -17.62 -24.69
N TRP A 487 -22.92 -16.83 -23.65
CA TRP A 487 -21.84 -17.11 -22.71
C TRP A 487 -22.17 -18.32 -21.82
N ARG A 488 -23.41 -18.44 -21.35
CA ARG A 488 -23.90 -19.62 -20.61
C ARG A 488 -23.72 -20.88 -21.43
N ASP A 489 -24.24 -20.89 -22.65
CA ASP A 489 -24.20 -22.06 -23.52
C ASP A 489 -22.75 -22.46 -23.84
N PHE A 490 -21.88 -21.47 -24.07
CA PHE A 490 -20.44 -21.71 -24.21
C PHE A 490 -19.81 -22.34 -22.97
N ILE A 491 -20.11 -21.83 -21.76
CA ILE A 491 -19.59 -22.39 -20.50
C ILE A 491 -20.03 -23.84 -20.31
N LEU A 492 -21.32 -24.11 -20.55
CA LEU A 492 -21.90 -25.44 -20.39
C LEU A 492 -21.34 -26.42 -21.43
N GLU A 493 -21.22 -26.01 -22.70
CA GLU A 493 -20.62 -26.81 -23.79
C GLU A 493 -19.16 -27.16 -23.48
N LYS A 494 -18.38 -26.21 -22.95
CA LYS A 494 -16.98 -26.44 -22.60
C LYS A 494 -16.78 -27.27 -21.33
N GLY A 495 -17.83 -27.51 -20.55
CA GLY A 495 -17.76 -28.30 -19.34
C GLY A 495 -16.83 -27.69 -18.28
N TYR A 496 -16.89 -26.36 -18.09
CA TYR A 496 -16.14 -25.69 -17.04
C TYR A 496 -16.76 -25.97 -15.66
N THR A 497 -16.54 -27.18 -15.15
CA THR A 497 -17.03 -27.62 -13.84
C THR A 497 -15.98 -27.40 -12.75
N PRO A 498 -16.37 -27.42 -11.46
CA PRO A 498 -15.43 -27.48 -10.34
C PRO A 498 -14.41 -28.63 -10.47
N GLU A 499 -14.83 -29.81 -10.92
CA GLU A 499 -13.94 -30.97 -11.15
C GLU A 499 -12.91 -30.72 -12.25
N TRP A 500 -13.28 -29.98 -13.29
CA TRP A 500 -12.35 -29.56 -14.34
C TRP A 500 -11.31 -28.57 -13.81
N ALA A 501 -11.73 -27.64 -12.95
CA ALA A 501 -10.84 -26.63 -12.39
C ALA A 501 -9.95 -27.14 -11.25
N GLU A 502 -10.30 -28.20 -10.54
CA GLU A 502 -9.52 -28.75 -9.43
C GLU A 502 -8.05 -29.03 -9.79
N PRO A 503 -7.72 -29.85 -10.81
CA PRO A 503 -6.33 -30.11 -11.20
C PRO A 503 -5.64 -28.86 -11.80
N LEU A 504 -6.43 -27.87 -12.25
CA LEU A 504 -5.90 -26.62 -12.79
C LEU A 504 -5.55 -25.61 -11.71
N THR A 505 -6.38 -25.48 -10.70
CA THR A 505 -6.27 -24.46 -9.66
C THR A 505 -5.53 -24.98 -8.44
N GLY A 506 -5.48 -26.30 -8.25
CA GLY A 506 -5.02 -26.92 -7.01
C GLY A 506 -6.01 -26.75 -5.85
N LEU A 507 -7.20 -26.20 -6.10
CA LEU A 507 -8.26 -26.06 -5.11
C LEU A 507 -9.24 -27.24 -5.24
N PRO A 508 -9.63 -27.91 -4.14
CA PRO A 508 -10.64 -28.95 -4.17
C PRO A 508 -11.95 -28.47 -4.83
N ALA A 509 -12.58 -29.30 -5.67
CA ALA A 509 -13.83 -28.96 -6.35
C ALA A 509 -14.95 -28.57 -5.36
N GLY A 510 -14.96 -29.16 -4.16
CA GLY A 510 -15.89 -28.79 -3.09
C GLY A 510 -15.74 -27.34 -2.60
N GLU A 511 -14.51 -26.84 -2.49
CA GLU A 511 -14.24 -25.44 -2.11
C GLU A 511 -14.63 -24.47 -3.22
N ILE A 512 -14.41 -24.85 -4.49
CA ILE A 512 -14.85 -24.07 -5.65
C ILE A 512 -16.38 -23.95 -5.67
N ARG A 513 -17.11 -25.04 -5.44
CA ARG A 513 -18.58 -25.03 -5.31
C ARG A 513 -19.05 -24.13 -4.18
N ALA A 514 -18.49 -24.32 -2.99
CA ALA A 514 -18.87 -23.53 -1.81
C ALA A 514 -18.67 -22.04 -2.08
N LEU A 515 -17.52 -21.65 -2.64
CA LEU A 515 -17.25 -20.26 -3.00
C LEU A 515 -18.24 -19.73 -4.05
N ALA A 516 -18.58 -20.52 -5.07
CA ALA A 516 -19.55 -20.13 -6.09
C ALA A 516 -20.95 -19.91 -5.50
N GLU A 517 -21.39 -20.79 -4.61
CA GLU A 517 -22.66 -20.67 -3.90
C GLU A 517 -22.68 -19.48 -2.94
N ASP A 518 -21.58 -19.25 -2.21
CA ASP A 518 -21.43 -18.11 -1.31
C ASP A 518 -21.55 -16.78 -2.06
N VAL A 519 -20.86 -16.65 -3.20
CA VAL A 519 -20.92 -15.44 -4.03
C VAL A 519 -22.32 -15.22 -4.63
N ALA A 520 -23.00 -16.28 -5.04
CA ALA A 520 -24.33 -16.19 -5.63
C ALA A 520 -25.44 -15.90 -4.61
N ARG A 521 -25.29 -16.36 -3.35
CA ARG A 521 -26.29 -16.18 -2.28
C ARG A 521 -26.14 -14.87 -1.52
N ALA A 522 -24.94 -14.29 -1.47
CA ALA A 522 -24.69 -13.07 -0.72
C ALA A 522 -25.56 -11.90 -1.20
N ASP A 523 -26.16 -11.17 -0.25
CA ASP A 523 -26.82 -9.88 -0.46
C ASP A 523 -25.76 -8.77 -0.66
N GLY A 524 -25.03 -8.88 -1.76
CA GLY A 524 -23.90 -8.01 -2.09
C GLY A 524 -22.55 -8.67 -1.79
N CYS A 525 -21.79 -8.89 -2.87
CA CYS A 525 -20.41 -9.34 -2.84
C CYS A 525 -19.49 -8.33 -3.54
N VAL A 526 -18.50 -7.81 -2.80
CA VAL A 526 -17.42 -7.00 -3.36
C VAL A 526 -16.25 -7.92 -3.73
N ILE A 527 -16.05 -8.09 -5.04
CA ILE A 527 -14.96 -8.86 -5.61
C ILE A 527 -13.78 -7.93 -5.91
N PHE A 528 -12.77 -7.94 -5.06
CA PHE A 528 -11.52 -7.22 -5.26
C PHE A 528 -10.57 -7.97 -6.19
N GLY A 529 -10.03 -7.24 -7.17
CA GLY A 529 -8.95 -7.71 -8.04
C GLY A 529 -7.79 -6.73 -8.07
N SER A 530 -6.56 -7.23 -8.27
CA SER A 530 -5.36 -6.37 -8.23
C SER A 530 -4.20 -6.98 -9.02
N ARG A 531 -2.95 -6.68 -8.63
CA ARG A 531 -1.77 -7.02 -9.42
C ARG A 531 -1.55 -8.53 -9.60
N GLY A 532 -2.04 -9.35 -8.67
CA GLY A 532 -2.05 -10.81 -8.83
C GLY A 532 -2.86 -11.30 -10.03
N LEU A 533 -3.83 -10.50 -10.52
CA LEU A 533 -4.56 -10.80 -11.76
C LEU A 533 -3.98 -10.06 -12.98
N ASN A 534 -3.51 -8.83 -12.75
CA ASN A 534 -3.13 -7.93 -13.84
C ASN A 534 -1.74 -8.22 -14.43
N GLN A 535 -0.84 -8.84 -13.67
CA GLN A 535 0.53 -9.13 -14.10
C GLN A 535 0.66 -10.51 -14.76
N HIS A 536 -0.34 -10.86 -15.57
CA HIS A 536 -0.39 -12.10 -16.34
C HIS A 536 -0.74 -11.81 -17.81
N THR A 537 -0.29 -12.70 -18.69
CA THR A 537 -0.53 -12.61 -20.15
C THR A 537 -2.02 -12.74 -20.52
N ASN A 538 -2.81 -13.42 -19.68
CA ASN A 538 -4.25 -13.59 -19.83
C ASN A 538 -5.09 -12.55 -19.05
N SER A 539 -4.46 -11.52 -18.45
CA SER A 539 -5.11 -10.60 -17.52
C SER A 539 -6.42 -9.97 -18.03
N VAL A 540 -6.51 -9.62 -19.31
CA VAL A 540 -7.75 -9.06 -19.91
C VAL A 540 -8.92 -10.03 -19.73
N GLN A 541 -8.73 -11.29 -20.13
CA GLN A 541 -9.82 -12.28 -20.07
C GLN A 541 -10.12 -12.72 -18.64
N THR A 542 -9.11 -12.82 -17.78
CA THR A 542 -9.31 -13.11 -16.34
C THR A 542 -10.18 -12.03 -15.68
N ASN A 543 -9.89 -10.74 -15.94
CA ASN A 543 -10.73 -9.64 -15.46
C ASN A 543 -12.15 -9.76 -16.01
N ARG A 544 -12.32 -10.00 -17.32
CA ARG A 544 -13.66 -10.15 -17.92
C ARG A 544 -14.44 -11.30 -17.32
N ALA A 545 -13.82 -12.46 -17.10
CA ALA A 545 -14.48 -13.61 -16.47
C ALA A 545 -15.01 -13.27 -15.07
N LEU A 546 -14.22 -12.55 -14.25
CA LEU A 546 -14.64 -12.09 -12.92
C LEU A 546 -15.70 -10.98 -12.98
N MET A 547 -15.64 -10.10 -13.97
CA MET A 547 -16.68 -9.10 -14.21
C MET A 547 -18.01 -9.75 -14.58
N PHE A 548 -17.99 -10.75 -15.48
CA PHE A 548 -19.19 -11.50 -15.83
C PHE A 548 -19.72 -12.32 -14.66
N LEU A 549 -18.84 -12.93 -13.84
CA LEU A 549 -19.24 -13.59 -12.59
C LEU A 549 -19.98 -12.63 -11.66
N ALA A 550 -19.46 -11.41 -11.47
CA ALA A 550 -20.14 -10.38 -10.69
C ALA A 550 -21.48 -9.95 -11.32
N ALA A 551 -21.54 -9.83 -12.64
CA ALA A 551 -22.75 -9.46 -13.37
C ALA A 551 -23.85 -10.53 -13.24
N ILE A 552 -23.54 -11.81 -13.51
CA ILE A 552 -24.54 -12.88 -13.44
C ILE A 552 -25.05 -13.16 -12.02
N THR A 553 -24.35 -12.68 -11.00
CA THR A 553 -24.78 -12.77 -9.59
C THR A 553 -25.46 -11.49 -9.11
N GLY A 554 -25.80 -10.55 -10.00
CA GLY A 554 -26.50 -9.31 -9.64
C GLY A 554 -25.68 -8.36 -8.77
N ASN A 555 -24.35 -8.53 -8.75
CA ASN A 555 -23.43 -7.72 -7.96
C ASN A 555 -22.98 -6.45 -8.69
N TRP A 556 -23.56 -6.10 -9.83
CA TRP A 556 -23.23 -4.87 -10.56
C TRP A 556 -24.31 -3.81 -10.36
N GLY A 557 -23.90 -2.59 -10.01
CA GLY A 557 -24.83 -1.50 -9.71
C GLY A 557 -25.60 -1.67 -8.40
N ARG A 558 -25.21 -2.65 -7.56
CA ARG A 558 -25.83 -2.95 -6.26
C ARG A 558 -25.03 -2.29 -5.13
N LYS A 559 -25.70 -1.78 -4.10
CA LYS A 559 -25.04 -1.43 -2.84
C LYS A 559 -24.38 -2.67 -2.23
N GLY A 560 -23.11 -2.57 -1.87
CA GLY A 560 -22.37 -3.70 -1.31
C GLY A 560 -21.99 -4.78 -2.33
N GLY A 561 -22.26 -4.59 -3.62
CA GLY A 561 -21.85 -5.50 -4.70
C GLY A 561 -21.04 -4.77 -5.76
N THR A 562 -19.88 -5.31 -6.14
CA THR A 562 -19.12 -4.82 -7.32
C THR A 562 -17.97 -5.77 -7.68
N TYR A 563 -17.53 -5.76 -8.94
CA TYR A 563 -16.14 -6.10 -9.27
C TYR A 563 -15.25 -4.84 -9.18
N PHE A 564 -14.28 -4.87 -8.28
CA PHE A 564 -13.43 -3.70 -7.97
C PHE A 564 -11.95 -4.00 -8.23
N ASN A 565 -11.49 -3.65 -9.44
CA ASN A 565 -10.07 -3.68 -9.81
C ASN A 565 -9.68 -2.34 -10.46
N MET A 566 -9.87 -1.24 -9.73
CA MET A 566 -9.83 0.10 -10.30
C MET A 566 -8.42 0.68 -10.48
N THR A 567 -8.22 1.44 -11.56
CA THR A 567 -7.12 2.41 -11.70
C THR A 567 -7.76 3.75 -12.06
N ALA A 568 -7.51 4.77 -11.25
CA ALA A 568 -8.04 6.08 -11.52
C ALA A 568 -7.27 6.84 -12.60
N GLY A 569 -8.02 7.58 -13.42
CA GLY A 569 -7.53 8.59 -14.32
C GLY A 569 -8.60 9.68 -14.47
N PRO A 570 -8.37 10.91 -13.99
CA PRO A 570 -9.30 12.00 -14.27
C PRO A 570 -9.26 12.37 -15.76
N PRO A 571 -10.27 13.09 -16.26
CA PRO A 571 -10.40 13.43 -17.68
C PRO A 571 -9.37 14.47 -18.18
N ILE A 572 -8.31 14.75 -17.41
CA ILE A 572 -7.26 15.70 -17.79
C ILE A 572 -6.21 14.96 -18.62
N ALA A 573 -6.52 14.79 -19.90
CA ALA A 573 -5.57 14.39 -20.92
C ALA A 573 -5.72 15.34 -22.12
N PRO A 574 -5.35 16.63 -21.98
CA PRO A 574 -5.46 17.58 -23.05
C PRO A 574 -4.47 17.25 -24.16
N ASP A 575 -5.00 17.30 -25.35
CA ASP A 575 -4.37 16.92 -26.59
C ASP A 575 -3.78 18.20 -27.22
N ALA A 576 -2.54 18.18 -27.71
CA ALA A 576 -1.92 19.35 -28.33
C ALA A 576 -2.75 19.84 -29.53
N PRO A 577 -2.82 21.14 -29.86
CA PRO A 577 -3.54 21.59 -31.05
C PRO A 577 -3.11 20.83 -32.30
N GLY A 578 -4.06 20.42 -33.16
CA GLY A 578 -3.76 19.56 -34.33
C GLY A 578 -2.70 20.14 -35.25
N GLU A 579 -2.71 21.47 -35.45
CA GLU A 579 -1.71 22.22 -36.22
C GLU A 579 -0.28 22.16 -35.64
N ARG A 580 -0.13 21.86 -34.35
CA ARG A 580 1.16 21.72 -33.65
C ARG A 580 1.65 20.27 -33.60
N ARG A 581 0.87 19.31 -34.11
CA ARG A 581 1.25 17.90 -34.15
C ARG A 581 1.91 17.60 -35.49
N PRO A 582 3.21 17.24 -35.52
CA PRO A 582 3.83 16.75 -36.74
C PRO A 582 3.19 15.42 -37.15
N LYS A 583 3.24 15.14 -38.46
CA LYS A 583 2.80 13.85 -38.99
C LYS A 583 3.77 12.75 -38.55
N ILE A 584 3.25 11.74 -37.87
CA ILE A 584 4.01 10.56 -37.47
C ILE A 584 4.22 9.69 -38.71
N ALA A 585 5.47 9.32 -39.02
CA ALA A 585 5.81 8.49 -40.16
C ALA A 585 5.87 7.00 -39.80
N LYS A 586 6.29 6.69 -38.56
CA LYS A 586 6.40 5.32 -38.05
C LYS A 586 5.43 5.09 -36.89
N PRO A 587 4.66 3.99 -36.85
CA PRO A 587 3.73 3.74 -35.76
C PRO A 587 4.46 3.51 -34.43
N ARG A 588 3.73 3.59 -33.31
CA ARG A 588 4.26 3.18 -31.99
C ARG A 588 4.82 1.75 -32.07
N ILE A 589 6.01 1.51 -31.51
CA ILE A 589 6.63 0.18 -31.51
C ILE A 589 5.75 -0.84 -30.79
N ARG A 590 5.52 -0.60 -29.50
CA ARG A 590 4.60 -1.35 -28.64
C ARG A 590 4.11 -0.44 -27.54
N ARG A 591 2.97 -0.82 -26.95
CA ARG A 591 2.50 -0.20 -25.71
C ARG A 591 3.46 -0.54 -24.56
N SER A 592 3.80 -1.80 -24.35
CA SER A 592 4.76 -2.18 -23.29
C SER A 592 6.18 -1.71 -23.63
N PRO A 593 6.87 -0.99 -22.71
CA PRO A 593 8.27 -0.62 -22.88
C PRO A 593 9.24 -1.79 -23.05
N ALA A 594 8.84 -3.02 -22.71
CA ALA A 594 9.62 -4.22 -23.03
C ALA A 594 9.85 -4.36 -24.56
N GLY A 595 8.92 -3.88 -25.40
CA GLY A 595 9.13 -3.82 -26.84
C GLY A 595 10.15 -2.78 -27.29
N TRP A 596 10.45 -1.78 -26.45
CA TRP A 596 11.45 -0.76 -26.77
C TRP A 596 12.87 -1.28 -26.53
N ILE A 597 13.07 -2.19 -25.57
CA ILE A 597 14.35 -2.86 -25.33
C ILE A 597 14.84 -3.52 -26.63
N GLU A 598 13.98 -4.27 -27.31
CA GLU A 598 14.29 -4.90 -28.59
C GLU A 598 14.66 -3.86 -29.65
N ALA A 599 13.85 -2.81 -29.79
CA ALA A 599 14.14 -1.73 -30.75
C ALA A 599 15.44 -0.96 -30.47
N MET A 600 15.86 -0.85 -29.21
CA MET A 600 17.14 -0.27 -28.81
C MET A 600 18.33 -1.17 -29.19
N ARG A 601 18.16 -2.51 -29.08
CA ARG A 601 19.22 -3.49 -29.36
C ARG A 601 19.37 -3.78 -30.86
N THR A 602 18.25 -4.07 -31.53
CA THR A 602 18.26 -4.58 -32.92
C THR A 602 17.93 -3.52 -33.95
N GLY A 603 17.37 -2.38 -33.53
CA GLY A 603 16.92 -1.34 -34.45
C GLY A 603 15.63 -1.67 -35.19
N ALA A 604 14.92 -2.74 -34.82
CA ALA A 604 13.65 -3.15 -35.41
C ALA A 604 12.46 -2.92 -34.45
N PRO A 605 11.27 -2.50 -34.93
CA PRO A 605 10.93 -2.17 -36.32
C PRO A 605 11.56 -0.85 -36.81
N TYR A 606 12.11 -0.05 -35.90
CA TYR A 606 13.00 1.08 -36.17
C TYR A 606 13.79 1.40 -34.88
N PRO A 607 14.95 2.07 -34.96
CA PRO A 607 15.80 2.26 -33.80
C PRO A 607 15.22 3.28 -32.80
N VAL A 608 15.29 2.93 -31.52
CA VAL A 608 15.15 3.89 -30.41
C VAL A 608 16.54 4.30 -29.97
N ARG A 609 16.82 5.61 -30.00
CA ARG A 609 18.16 6.18 -29.78
C ARG A 609 18.20 7.22 -28.67
N ALA A 610 17.05 7.74 -28.27
CA ALA A 610 16.92 8.59 -27.10
C ALA A 610 15.85 8.06 -26.14
N LEU A 611 16.09 8.17 -24.84
CA LEU A 611 15.10 7.90 -23.81
C LEU A 611 15.05 9.04 -22.80
N ILE A 612 13.86 9.55 -22.51
CA ILE A 612 13.60 10.39 -21.33
C ILE A 612 12.82 9.54 -20.33
N ALA A 613 13.40 9.31 -19.15
CA ALA A 613 12.80 8.50 -18.09
C ALA A 613 12.51 9.37 -16.86
N CYS A 614 11.27 9.30 -16.37
CA CYS A 614 10.86 9.78 -15.06
C CYS A 614 10.32 8.55 -14.30
N ASN A 615 10.94 8.16 -13.16
CA ASN A 615 10.85 6.85 -12.48
C ASN A 615 12.01 5.89 -12.88
N ASN A 616 12.02 4.66 -12.34
CA ASN A 616 13.15 3.73 -12.40
C ASN A 616 12.92 2.49 -13.32
N PRO A 617 13.05 2.61 -14.66
CA PRO A 617 13.05 1.49 -15.60
C PRO A 617 13.90 0.30 -15.20
N MET A 618 15.14 0.51 -14.74
CA MET A 618 16.07 -0.59 -14.41
C MET A 618 15.52 -1.51 -13.32
N ALA A 619 14.76 -0.99 -12.35
CA ALA A 619 14.12 -1.80 -11.33
C ALA A 619 12.73 -2.34 -11.71
N GLN A 620 12.12 -1.85 -12.79
CA GLN A 620 10.69 -2.07 -13.08
C GLN A 620 10.43 -2.83 -14.38
N TRP A 621 11.33 -2.75 -15.35
CA TRP A 621 11.17 -3.46 -16.62
C TRP A 621 11.65 -4.91 -16.48
N PRO A 622 10.94 -5.88 -17.10
CA PRO A 622 11.40 -7.27 -17.13
C PRO A 622 12.66 -7.40 -18.00
N GLY A 623 13.42 -8.48 -17.80
CA GLY A 623 14.63 -8.76 -18.59
C GLY A 623 15.75 -7.74 -18.34
N GLN A 624 16.17 -7.59 -17.08
CA GLN A 624 17.12 -6.53 -16.68
C GLN A 624 18.44 -6.58 -17.44
N ASP A 625 18.94 -7.76 -17.79
CA ASP A 625 20.19 -7.88 -18.55
C ASP A 625 20.04 -7.28 -19.96
N ASP A 626 18.93 -7.60 -20.63
CA ASP A 626 18.58 -7.01 -21.93
C ASP A 626 18.36 -5.50 -21.82
N ALA A 627 17.75 -5.03 -20.73
CA ALA A 627 17.56 -3.60 -20.47
C ALA A 627 18.90 -2.87 -20.28
N ARG A 628 19.86 -3.46 -19.58
CA ARG A 628 21.22 -2.90 -19.41
C ARG A 628 21.95 -2.79 -20.74
N GLU A 629 21.88 -3.82 -21.58
CA GLU A 629 22.46 -3.78 -22.92
C GLU A 629 21.78 -2.71 -23.79
N ALA A 630 20.44 -2.68 -23.81
CA ALA A 630 19.64 -1.71 -24.55
C ALA A 630 19.95 -0.26 -24.15
N PHE A 631 20.09 0.01 -22.85
CA PHE A 631 20.42 1.36 -22.38
C PHE A 631 21.86 1.74 -22.73
N GLY A 632 22.73 0.75 -22.91
CA GLY A 632 24.08 0.86 -23.46
C GLY A 632 24.14 1.43 -24.87
N SER A 633 23.13 1.15 -25.71
CA SER A 633 23.11 1.50 -27.14
C SER A 633 22.49 2.87 -27.47
N LEU A 634 21.99 3.58 -26.46
CA LEU A 634 21.33 4.89 -26.62
C LEU A 634 22.34 6.00 -26.89
N ASP A 635 22.01 6.86 -27.86
CA ASP A 635 22.72 8.11 -28.14
C ASP A 635 22.46 9.14 -27.02
N LEU A 636 21.29 9.07 -26.36
CA LEU A 636 20.91 9.92 -25.24
C LEU A 636 19.97 9.21 -24.24
N LEU A 637 20.27 9.31 -22.95
CA LEU A 637 19.38 8.98 -21.85
C LEU A 637 19.33 10.14 -20.86
N VAL A 638 18.15 10.70 -20.65
CA VAL A 638 17.88 11.71 -19.62
C VAL A 638 17.03 11.07 -18.53
N HIS A 639 17.48 11.17 -17.28
CA HIS A 639 16.76 10.63 -16.13
C HIS A 639 16.34 11.75 -15.18
N ILE A 640 15.05 11.91 -14.94
CA ILE A 640 14.47 12.95 -14.10
C ILE A 640 13.92 12.30 -12.83
N GLU A 641 14.54 12.55 -11.68
CA GLU A 641 14.26 11.78 -10.46
C GLU A 641 14.59 12.57 -9.18
N LEU A 642 14.05 12.11 -8.04
CA LEU A 642 14.32 12.64 -6.71
C LEU A 642 15.67 12.18 -6.13
N PHE A 643 16.11 10.97 -6.49
CA PHE A 643 17.32 10.31 -5.98
C PHE A 643 18.09 9.61 -7.10
N GLN A 644 19.42 9.56 -6.99
CA GLN A 644 20.22 8.69 -7.86
C GLN A 644 19.89 7.21 -7.58
N ASN A 645 19.76 6.43 -8.65
CA ASN A 645 19.41 5.00 -8.60
C ASN A 645 20.04 4.26 -9.80
N GLU A 646 19.74 2.97 -9.97
CA GLU A 646 20.31 2.15 -11.05
C GLU A 646 20.02 2.71 -12.47
N THR A 647 18.83 3.27 -12.72
CA THR A 647 18.54 3.95 -14.00
C THR A 647 19.45 5.16 -14.19
N SER A 648 19.69 5.92 -13.12
CA SER A 648 20.56 7.10 -13.15
C SER A 648 21.97 6.73 -13.62
N ALA A 649 22.51 5.58 -13.20
CA ALA A 649 23.87 5.16 -13.56
C ALA A 649 24.08 4.99 -15.07
N PHE A 650 23.01 4.76 -15.83
CA PHE A 650 23.06 4.67 -17.28
C PHE A 650 22.80 6.01 -17.99
N ALA A 651 22.33 7.05 -17.28
CA ALA A 651 21.96 8.31 -17.88
C ALA A 651 23.17 9.11 -18.40
N ASP A 652 22.96 9.91 -19.43
CA ASP A 652 23.87 10.99 -19.83
C ASP A 652 23.69 12.21 -18.92
N TYR A 653 22.43 12.49 -18.57
CA TYR A 653 22.04 13.60 -17.71
C TYR A 653 21.04 13.13 -16.66
N VAL A 654 21.26 13.53 -15.41
CA VAL A 654 20.31 13.33 -14.31
C VAL A 654 19.80 14.70 -13.86
N LEU A 655 18.48 14.90 -13.92
CA LEU A 655 17.85 16.16 -13.59
C LEU A 655 17.09 16.04 -12.25
N PRO A 656 17.29 16.98 -11.30
CA PRO A 656 16.59 16.95 -10.03
C PRO A 656 15.11 17.28 -10.22
N ALA A 657 14.23 16.44 -9.68
CA ALA A 657 12.79 16.68 -9.68
C ALA A 657 12.30 17.34 -8.38
N ALA A 658 11.26 18.17 -8.49
CA ALA A 658 10.45 18.60 -7.35
C ALA A 658 9.40 17.52 -7.02
N GLY A 659 9.26 17.16 -5.74
CA GLY A 659 8.39 16.08 -5.28
C GLY A 659 7.13 16.56 -4.57
N GLY A 660 5.97 16.01 -4.94
CA GLY A 660 4.70 16.22 -4.22
C GLY A 660 4.38 17.69 -3.96
N ILE A 661 4.41 18.10 -2.68
CA ILE A 661 4.08 19.46 -2.23
C ILE A 661 4.98 20.57 -2.80
N GLU A 662 6.18 20.26 -3.31
CA GLU A 662 7.12 21.28 -3.79
C GLU A 662 6.72 21.94 -5.12
N LYS A 663 5.84 21.30 -5.90
CA LYS A 663 5.44 21.80 -7.22
C LYS A 663 3.94 22.00 -7.40
N GLY A 664 3.13 21.54 -6.44
CA GLY A 664 1.69 21.42 -6.59
C GLY A 664 1.29 20.40 -7.65
N GLU A 665 0.31 19.55 -7.37
CA GLU A 665 -0.19 18.59 -8.34
C GLU A 665 -1.65 18.27 -8.03
N VAL A 666 -2.41 17.85 -9.05
CA VAL A 666 -3.69 17.18 -8.83
C VAL A 666 -3.38 15.72 -8.53
N GLY A 667 -3.79 15.27 -7.34
CA GLY A 667 -3.76 13.85 -6.99
C GLY A 667 -4.53 13.04 -8.03
N ARG A 668 -4.24 11.74 -8.14
CA ARG A 668 -5.18 10.87 -8.85
C ARG A 668 -6.51 11.00 -8.13
N THR A 669 -7.61 11.18 -8.85
CA THR A 669 -8.92 11.08 -8.21
C THR A 669 -8.92 9.78 -7.42
N ASN A 670 -9.26 9.87 -6.13
CA ASN A 670 -9.75 8.68 -5.45
C ASN A 670 -11.12 8.44 -6.06
N ASP A 671 -11.16 7.72 -7.19
CA ASP A 671 -12.40 7.36 -7.89
C ASP A 671 -13.41 6.69 -6.94
N ASP A 672 -12.89 6.20 -5.83
CA ASP A 672 -13.44 5.74 -4.57
C ASP A 672 -14.36 6.73 -3.80
N ARG A 673 -14.45 8.01 -4.20
CA ARG A 673 -15.09 9.11 -3.43
C ARG A 673 -16.14 9.91 -4.23
N ARG A 674 -16.79 9.29 -5.21
CA ARG A 674 -17.85 9.95 -6.00
C ARG A 674 -19.09 10.25 -5.18
#